data_AF-J8TQZ0-F1
#
_entry.id   AF-J8TQZ0-F1
#
_cell.length_a   1.000
_cell.length_b   1.000
_cell.length_c   1.000
_cell.angle_alpha   90.00
_cell.angle_beta   90.00
_cell.angle_gamma   90.00
#
_symmetry.space_group_name_H-M   'P 1'
#
loop_
_entity.id
_entity.type
_entity.pdbx_description
1 polymer ?
#
loop_
_entity_poly.entity_id
_entity_poly.type
_entity_poly.pdbx_seq_one_letter_code
_entity_poly.pdbx_strand_id
1 'polypeptide(L)'
;MMLQHRGIDTHTMKDPRLQGPYRKYLPYNILEQCGVGRLTALDYISASLVVVANFTLIWNSHSPSFWTRPWDDNTEQELSKVIQFYLDRTFYIHELPPFTIQFYSIIRRLNITENLRYVSLFLNSSTLAFLFLTLRRINCSYVISTAGLLILSSWGSFKNEGTILSSDSLEWCLFSMIIHNSITISIVKFGTTKWFTHFTMLSISLGLAISSKFIGFLTWVFVILTLVLKFDRFIGDVKVTTSQIIKFSTACLLFTMIIPGSIFILSYWNLLSNFKTDVPQFSKYMSASFKSYLRGPQMQPSRLYYGSTITLRHSDSMVGYLTSHDIPYPSDVDEQLVALSFEEFDVDNEWVVEHPTSRLNFSEIHDISQLTPVEFNQNIKLRHKSTGKLLRASTAKPPISEQDYDLQVSCTKGPEYEGGMDERWDLLLIKAGINDNKNDNTDDKYVKPLRSKIQLYNNGQRCGLLGHDLRLPEWGRFEQEVLCMESPVIPRTAFVIDSAQSPVDFQIPVVEHYMGEIYSSGEIDRTLSCTQLFQLLKEYISKQYKYNYYIKYGKNKVTFEDAFAVEKWPITLDVKSPGWFKFAWYGSLLSMLIFLSVQCNRVMHWNPWSAAEPTFSANWDIYNEFCWKCIIGWLLHFYVFTMSPHFNLEKKLYFQSFVFSELCLLESLNILAERHRTLFYIMILSSITSIVLLYK
;
A
#
# COMPACT_ATOMS: atom_id res chain seq x y z
N MET A 1 -7.63 -43.04 34.50
CA MET A 1 -6.81 -44.22 34.18
C MET A 1 -7.04 -44.68 32.72
N MET A 2 -6.89 -43.77 31.74
CA MET A 2 -6.88 -44.04 30.30
C MET A 2 -6.12 -42.90 29.60
N LEU A 3 -4.80 -42.83 29.82
CA LEU A 3 -3.91 -41.90 29.11
C LEU A 3 -2.61 -42.65 28.84
N GLN A 4 -2.68 -43.66 27.97
CA GLN A 4 -1.52 -44.39 27.51
C GLN A 4 -1.72 -44.85 26.08
N HIS A 5 -1.81 -43.90 25.14
CA HIS A 5 -1.56 -44.19 23.74
C HIS A 5 -0.97 -42.98 23.02
N ARG A 6 0.36 -42.93 23.06
CA ARG A 6 1.34 -42.47 22.04
C ARG A 6 2.56 -41.89 22.76
N GLY A 7 3.37 -42.79 23.30
CA GLY A 7 4.80 -42.56 23.47
C GLY A 7 5.48 -43.41 22.42
N ILE A 8 5.96 -42.78 21.34
CA ILE A 8 7.15 -43.31 20.68
C ILE A 8 8.28 -42.69 21.50
N ASP A 9 9.02 -43.51 22.24
CA ASP A 9 10.17 -43.06 23.01
C ASP A 9 11.18 -42.38 22.07
N THR A 10 11.31 -41.07 22.21
CA THR A 10 12.31 -40.26 21.49
C THR A 10 13.75 -40.63 21.87
N HIS A 11 13.92 -41.39 22.97
CA HIS A 11 15.21 -41.92 23.41
C HIS A 11 15.67 -43.18 22.64
N THR A 12 14.81 -43.82 21.85
CA THR A 12 15.13 -45.06 21.11
C THR A 12 15.01 -44.93 19.59
N MET A 13 15.13 -43.72 19.03
CA MET A 13 15.25 -43.56 17.58
C MET A 13 16.70 -43.82 17.15
N LYS A 14 16.91 -44.77 16.23
CA LYS A 14 18.13 -44.83 15.40
C LYS A 14 18.36 -43.43 14.80
N ASP A 15 19.60 -42.95 14.82
CA ASP A 15 20.01 -41.65 14.25
C ASP A 15 19.27 -41.41 12.92
N PRO A 16 18.34 -40.44 12.83
CA PRO A 16 17.50 -40.25 11.65
C PRO A 16 18.25 -39.63 10.47
N ARG A 17 19.52 -39.25 10.68
CA ARG A 17 20.40 -38.76 9.63
C ARG A 17 20.81 -39.90 8.70
N LEU A 18 20.68 -39.66 7.40
CA LEU A 18 21.12 -40.58 6.36
C LEU A 18 22.59 -40.34 6.01
N GLN A 19 23.29 -41.40 5.58
CA GLN A 19 24.68 -41.29 5.13
C GLN A 19 24.71 -40.79 3.68
N GLY A 20 25.27 -39.60 3.47
CA GLY A 20 25.60 -39.07 2.14
C GLY A 20 27.04 -39.41 1.74
N PRO A 21 27.46 -39.00 0.53
CA PRO A 21 28.81 -39.29 0.02
C PRO A 21 29.91 -38.59 0.81
N TYR A 22 29.65 -37.38 1.34
CA TYR A 22 30.64 -36.57 2.05
C TYR A 22 30.32 -36.37 3.53
N ARG A 23 29.04 -36.27 3.89
CA ARG A 23 28.56 -36.05 5.26
C ARG A 23 27.19 -36.68 5.46
N LYS A 24 26.84 -36.91 6.73
CA LYS A 24 25.47 -37.23 7.12
C LYS A 24 24.54 -36.05 6.78
N TYR A 25 23.32 -36.35 6.36
CA TYR A 25 22.32 -35.33 6.02
C TYR A 25 20.94 -35.71 6.56
N LEU A 26 20.06 -34.73 6.71
CA LEU A 26 18.67 -34.92 7.13
C LEU A 26 17.77 -34.99 5.90
N PRO A 27 16.90 -36.02 5.78
CA PRO A 27 15.95 -36.07 4.68
C PRO A 27 14.93 -34.94 4.80
N TYR A 28 14.52 -34.35 3.67
CA TYR A 28 13.66 -33.15 3.70
C TYR A 28 12.27 -33.42 4.31
N ASN A 29 11.81 -34.68 4.29
CA ASN A 29 10.51 -35.11 4.79
C ASN A 29 10.56 -35.69 6.22
N ILE A 30 11.64 -35.44 6.97
CA ILE A 30 11.83 -35.96 8.32
C ILE A 30 10.69 -35.59 9.28
N LEU A 31 10.17 -34.36 9.19
CA LEU A 31 9.09 -33.88 10.06
C LEU A 31 7.82 -34.72 9.93
N GLU A 32 7.44 -35.07 8.70
CA GLU A 32 6.28 -35.94 8.45
C GLU A 32 6.54 -37.38 8.89
N GLN A 33 7.76 -37.89 8.71
CA GLN A 33 8.16 -39.24 9.15
C GLN A 33 8.10 -39.39 10.67
N CYS A 34 8.53 -38.36 11.41
CA CYS A 34 8.43 -38.29 12.86
C CYS A 34 6.98 -38.10 13.36
N GLY A 35 6.00 -37.93 12.46
CA GLY A 35 4.60 -37.75 12.82
C GLY A 35 4.30 -36.41 13.49
N VAL A 36 5.21 -35.44 13.36
CA VAL A 36 5.11 -34.11 13.96
C VAL A 36 3.97 -33.33 13.29
N GLY A 37 3.17 -32.63 14.09
CA GLY A 37 2.14 -31.74 13.57
C GLY A 37 0.95 -32.46 12.91
N ARG A 38 0.67 -33.71 13.27
CA ARG A 38 -0.54 -34.40 12.82
C ARG A 38 -1.77 -33.83 13.52
N LEU A 39 -2.56 -33.05 12.79
CA LEU A 39 -3.86 -32.60 13.26
C LEU A 39 -4.88 -33.75 13.22
N THR A 40 -5.59 -33.88 14.33
CA THR A 40 -6.70 -34.80 14.54
C THR A 40 -8.04 -34.10 14.30
N ALA A 41 -9.13 -34.86 14.16
CA ALA A 41 -10.47 -34.28 14.07
C ALA A 41 -10.81 -33.40 15.29
N LEU A 42 -10.30 -33.76 16.48
CA LEU A 42 -10.46 -32.97 17.70
C LEU A 42 -9.81 -31.58 17.61
N ASP A 43 -8.69 -31.45 16.89
CA ASP A 43 -8.05 -30.14 16.69
C ASP A 43 -8.95 -29.21 15.86
N TYR A 44 -9.59 -29.74 14.81
CA TYR A 44 -10.52 -28.94 14.00
C TYR A 44 -11.81 -28.62 14.76
N ILE A 45 -12.35 -29.56 15.53
CA ILE A 45 -13.54 -29.33 16.37
C ILE A 45 -13.25 -28.26 17.43
N SER A 46 -12.10 -28.33 18.10
CA SER A 46 -11.69 -27.33 19.08
C SER A 46 -11.45 -25.96 18.46
N ALA A 47 -10.84 -25.89 17.27
CA ALA A 47 -10.71 -24.64 16.52
C ALA A 47 -12.07 -24.00 16.19
N SER A 48 -13.05 -24.79 15.72
CA SER A 48 -14.41 -24.31 15.49
C SER A 48 -15.09 -23.83 16.77
N LEU A 49 -14.88 -24.54 17.89
CA LEU A 49 -15.42 -24.16 19.19
C LEU A 49 -14.81 -22.84 19.68
N VAL A 50 -13.54 -22.57 19.41
CA VAL A 50 -12.89 -21.27 19.71
C VAL A 50 -13.60 -20.13 18.97
N VAL A 51 -13.96 -20.32 17.70
CA VAL A 51 -14.69 -19.29 16.94
C VAL A 51 -16.03 -18.97 17.61
N VAL A 52 -16.81 -20.01 17.91
CA VAL A 52 -18.13 -19.86 18.54
C VAL A 52 -18.00 -19.24 19.94
N ALA A 53 -17.04 -19.69 20.74
CA ALA A 53 -16.81 -19.19 22.09
C ALA A 53 -16.41 -17.71 22.09
N ASN A 54 -15.41 -17.31 21.30
CA ASN A 54 -14.97 -15.91 21.27
C ASN A 54 -16.05 -14.98 20.67
N PHE A 55 -16.75 -15.43 19.62
CA PHE A 55 -17.87 -14.69 19.04
C PHE A 55 -18.96 -14.46 20.09
N THR A 56 -19.43 -15.52 20.76
CA THR A 56 -20.49 -15.42 21.77
C THR A 56 -20.08 -14.62 23.00
N LEU A 57 -18.81 -14.72 23.44
CA LEU A 57 -18.29 -13.94 24.55
C LEU A 57 -18.32 -12.44 24.27
N ILE A 58 -17.82 -12.02 23.10
CA ILE A 58 -17.81 -10.59 22.72
C ILE A 58 -19.24 -10.11 22.43
N TRP A 59 -20.05 -10.95 21.77
CA TRP A 59 -21.46 -10.70 21.50
C TRP A 59 -22.24 -10.37 22.77
N ASN A 60 -22.16 -11.24 23.77
CA ASN A 60 -22.88 -11.12 25.04
C ASN A 60 -22.30 -10.06 25.97
N SER A 61 -21.04 -9.64 25.76
CA SER A 61 -20.43 -8.57 26.57
C SER A 61 -21.02 -7.18 26.31
N HIS A 62 -21.79 -7.01 25.24
CA HIS A 62 -22.43 -5.75 24.85
C HIS A 62 -23.95 -5.88 24.78
N SER A 63 -24.66 -4.77 25.02
CA SER A 63 -26.12 -4.73 24.87
C SER A 63 -26.52 -4.91 23.40
N PRO A 64 -27.73 -5.41 23.09
CA PRO A 64 -28.21 -5.50 21.71
C PRO A 64 -28.19 -4.15 20.97
N SER A 65 -28.44 -3.04 21.68
CA SER A 65 -28.37 -1.68 21.14
C SER A 65 -26.97 -1.25 20.72
N PHE A 66 -25.91 -1.83 21.30
CA PHE A 66 -24.53 -1.53 20.92
C PHE A 66 -24.25 -1.94 19.48
N TRP A 67 -24.83 -3.06 19.02
CA TRP A 67 -24.57 -3.58 17.68
C TRP A 67 -25.31 -2.78 16.61
N THR A 68 -26.50 -2.29 16.92
CA THR A 68 -27.33 -1.46 16.02
C THR A 68 -27.04 0.04 16.11
N ARG A 69 -26.03 0.45 16.89
CA ARG A 69 -25.63 1.86 16.99
C ARG A 69 -25.19 2.40 15.62
N PRO A 70 -25.35 3.71 15.36
CA PRO A 70 -24.82 4.34 14.16
C PRO A 70 -23.31 4.14 14.00
N TRP A 71 -22.79 4.48 12.83
CA TRP A 71 -21.35 4.48 12.60
C TRP A 71 -20.74 5.65 13.38
N ASP A 72 -20.31 5.40 14.61
CA ASP A 72 -19.83 6.45 15.52
C ASP A 72 -18.31 6.65 15.42
N ASP A 73 -17.58 5.64 14.93
CA ASP A 73 -16.14 5.71 14.71
C ASP A 73 -15.83 6.26 13.31
N ASN A 74 -14.84 7.17 13.22
CA ASN A 74 -14.45 7.81 11.97
C ASN A 74 -14.02 6.80 10.91
N THR A 75 -13.29 5.75 11.31
CA THR A 75 -12.84 4.71 10.39
C THR A 75 -13.99 3.87 9.85
N GLU A 76 -15.01 3.60 10.69
CA GLU A 76 -16.22 2.89 10.25
C GLU A 76 -17.01 3.73 9.25
N GLN A 77 -17.17 5.04 9.52
CA GLN A 77 -17.87 5.94 8.63
C GLN A 77 -17.18 6.04 7.27
N GLU A 78 -15.85 6.16 7.25
CA GLU A 78 -15.05 6.20 6.01
C GLU A 78 -15.22 4.89 5.22
N LEU A 79 -15.05 3.74 5.85
CA LEU A 79 -15.16 2.45 5.16
C LEU A 79 -16.59 2.20 4.65
N SER A 80 -17.61 2.57 5.42
CA SER A 80 -19.02 2.48 5.03
C SER A 80 -19.33 3.38 3.81
N LYS A 81 -18.83 4.62 3.79
CA LYS A 81 -18.97 5.53 2.63
C LYS A 81 -18.31 4.96 1.38
N VAL A 82 -17.13 4.37 1.51
CA VAL A 82 -16.40 3.78 0.37
C VAL A 82 -17.07 2.52 -0.16
N ILE A 83 -17.62 1.68 0.72
CA ILE A 83 -18.47 0.54 0.34
C ILE A 83 -19.68 1.03 -0.46
N GLN A 84 -20.31 2.12 -0.03
CA GLN A 84 -21.43 2.73 -0.74
C GLN A 84 -21.01 3.26 -2.12
N PHE A 85 -19.88 3.96 -2.23
CA PHE A 85 -19.35 4.41 -3.53
C PHE A 85 -19.12 3.25 -4.50
N TYR A 86 -18.57 2.13 -4.01
CA TYR A 86 -18.39 0.93 -4.82
C TYR A 86 -19.72 0.30 -5.28
N LEU A 87 -20.74 0.26 -4.41
CA LEU A 87 -22.08 -0.23 -4.76
C LEU A 87 -22.76 0.67 -5.80
N ASP A 88 -22.63 1.99 -5.64
CA ASP A 88 -23.19 3.00 -6.54
C ASP A 88 -22.40 3.14 -7.84
N ARG A 89 -21.30 2.39 -8.00
CA ARG A 89 -20.41 2.43 -9.18
C ARG A 89 -19.83 3.82 -9.43
N THR A 90 -19.62 4.57 -8.37
CA THR A 90 -19.03 5.91 -8.40
C THR A 90 -17.52 5.82 -8.21
N PHE A 91 -16.80 6.74 -8.83
CA PHE A 91 -15.35 6.82 -8.74
C PHE A 91 -14.91 7.34 -7.36
N TYR A 92 -13.89 6.68 -6.79
CA TYR A 92 -13.26 7.10 -5.53
C TYR A 92 -11.79 6.71 -5.47
N ILE A 93 -11.04 7.40 -4.62
CA ILE A 93 -9.67 7.05 -4.24
C ILE A 93 -9.66 6.74 -2.74
N HIS A 94 -9.11 5.59 -2.36
CA HIS A 94 -9.03 5.18 -0.97
C HIS A 94 -7.66 4.60 -0.65
N GLU A 95 -7.22 4.64 0.61
CA GLU A 95 -5.88 4.17 1.02
C GLU A 95 -5.72 2.65 0.98
N LEU A 96 -6.81 1.92 1.18
CA LEU A 96 -6.80 0.46 1.17
C LEU A 96 -6.88 -0.11 -0.25
N PRO A 97 -6.13 -1.18 -0.55
CA PRO A 97 -6.38 -2.04 -1.68
C PRO A 97 -7.86 -2.52 -1.78
N PRO A 98 -8.35 -2.84 -2.98
CA PRO A 98 -9.78 -2.96 -3.25
C PRO A 98 -10.48 -4.17 -2.62
N PHE A 99 -9.77 -5.25 -2.30
CA PHE A 99 -10.42 -6.52 -1.92
C PHE A 99 -11.26 -6.38 -0.65
N THR A 100 -10.81 -5.62 0.34
CA THR A 100 -11.57 -5.39 1.57
C THR A 100 -12.94 -4.77 1.25
N ILE A 101 -12.95 -3.74 0.41
CA ILE A 101 -14.18 -3.05 0.01
C ILE A 101 -15.05 -3.99 -0.81
N GLN A 102 -14.47 -4.71 -1.77
CA GLN A 102 -15.17 -5.70 -2.60
C GLN A 102 -15.82 -6.80 -1.75
N PHE A 103 -15.10 -7.32 -0.76
CA PHE A 103 -15.58 -8.36 0.15
C PHE A 103 -16.82 -7.91 0.92
N TYR A 104 -16.75 -6.74 1.58
CA TYR A 104 -17.91 -6.20 2.30
C TYR A 104 -19.06 -5.78 1.37
N SER A 105 -18.75 -5.26 0.18
CA SER A 105 -19.77 -4.95 -0.83
C SER A 105 -20.50 -6.20 -1.35
N ILE A 106 -19.81 -7.34 -1.50
CA ILE A 106 -20.42 -8.61 -1.87
C ILE A 106 -21.38 -9.08 -0.77
N ILE A 107 -20.95 -9.03 0.50
CA ILE A 107 -21.78 -9.41 1.65
C ILE A 107 -23.05 -8.58 1.69
N ARG A 108 -22.93 -7.26 1.51
CA ARG A 108 -24.07 -6.34 1.47
C ARG A 108 -24.97 -6.59 0.26
N ARG A 109 -24.41 -6.86 -0.92
CA ARG A 109 -25.19 -7.18 -2.13
C ARG A 109 -25.97 -8.48 -2.01
N LEU A 110 -25.40 -9.49 -1.33
CA LEU A 110 -26.02 -10.78 -1.10
C LEU A 110 -26.98 -10.79 0.11
N ASN A 111 -27.14 -9.67 0.82
CA ASN A 111 -27.95 -9.54 2.04
C ASN A 111 -27.65 -10.64 3.09
N ILE A 112 -26.38 -11.06 3.22
CA ILE A 112 -25.99 -12.13 4.16
C ILE A 112 -26.24 -11.68 5.61
N THR A 113 -25.91 -10.42 5.92
CA THR A 113 -26.14 -9.79 7.22
C THR A 113 -26.41 -8.30 7.03
N GLU A 114 -27.40 -7.76 7.74
CA GLU A 114 -27.64 -6.30 7.77
C GLU A 114 -26.50 -5.55 8.47
N ASN A 115 -25.90 -6.17 9.50
CA ASN A 115 -24.83 -5.57 10.28
C ASN A 115 -23.46 -6.17 9.93
N LEU A 116 -22.64 -5.40 9.22
CA LEU A 116 -21.30 -5.81 8.80
C LEU A 116 -20.32 -5.99 9.99
N ARG A 117 -20.62 -5.45 11.18
CA ARG A 117 -19.81 -5.68 12.39
C ARG A 117 -19.76 -7.15 12.80
N TYR A 118 -20.82 -7.94 12.52
CA TYR A 118 -20.82 -9.38 12.80
C TYR A 118 -19.80 -10.12 11.96
N VAL A 119 -19.57 -9.65 10.73
CA VAL A 119 -18.56 -10.21 9.83
C VAL A 119 -17.17 -9.93 10.39
N SER A 120 -16.88 -8.69 10.82
CA SER A 120 -15.62 -8.37 11.50
C SER A 120 -15.39 -9.26 12.71
N LEU A 121 -16.41 -9.42 13.57
CA LEU A 121 -16.31 -10.26 14.77
C LEU A 121 -16.03 -11.74 14.42
N PHE A 122 -16.66 -12.25 13.37
CA PHE A 122 -16.45 -13.61 12.88
C PHE A 122 -15.04 -13.80 12.33
N LEU A 123 -14.53 -12.87 11.53
CA LEU A 123 -13.16 -12.90 10.98
C LEU A 123 -12.10 -12.81 12.08
N ASN A 124 -12.32 -11.92 13.05
CA ASN A 124 -11.48 -11.76 14.21
C ASN A 124 -11.45 -13.05 15.06
N SER A 125 -12.60 -13.66 15.31
CA SER A 125 -12.69 -14.96 16.01
C SER A 125 -12.07 -16.12 15.21
N SER A 126 -12.19 -16.10 13.88
CA SER A 126 -11.55 -17.07 12.99
C SER A 126 -10.03 -16.97 13.01
N THR A 127 -9.48 -15.77 13.23
CA THR A 127 -8.05 -15.54 13.40
C THR A 127 -7.49 -16.37 14.56
N LEU A 128 -8.19 -16.40 15.70
CA LEU A 128 -7.82 -17.23 16.85
C LEU A 128 -7.83 -18.73 16.51
N ALA A 129 -8.80 -19.18 15.73
CA ALA A 129 -8.90 -20.59 15.34
C ALA A 129 -7.72 -21.03 14.45
N PHE A 130 -7.31 -20.22 13.48
CA PHE A 130 -6.15 -20.56 12.65
C PHE A 130 -4.82 -20.48 13.43
N LEU A 131 -4.68 -19.53 14.36
CA LEU A 131 -3.52 -19.48 15.26
C LEU A 131 -3.47 -20.70 16.20
N PHE A 132 -4.62 -21.15 16.70
CA PHE A 132 -4.70 -22.41 17.44
C PHE A 132 -4.24 -23.59 16.61
N LEU A 133 -4.77 -23.76 15.39
CA LEU A 133 -4.37 -24.84 14.49
C LEU A 133 -2.87 -24.76 14.12
N THR A 134 -2.32 -23.56 14.07
CA THR A 134 -0.89 -23.31 13.86
C THR A 134 -0.06 -23.84 15.04
N LEU A 135 -0.43 -23.49 16.28
CA LEU A 135 0.23 -24.01 17.48
C LEU A 135 0.12 -25.54 17.58
N ARG A 136 -1.07 -26.10 17.30
CA ARG A 136 -1.27 -27.55 17.23
C ARG A 136 -0.41 -28.20 16.14
N ARG A 137 -0.19 -27.52 15.01
CA ARG A 137 0.67 -27.99 13.92
C ARG A 137 2.16 -28.01 14.31
N ILE A 138 2.60 -27.13 15.20
CA ILE A 138 3.99 -27.12 15.72
C ILE A 138 4.18 -28.15 16.85
N ASN A 139 3.11 -28.84 17.26
CA ASN A 139 3.08 -29.80 18.37
C ASN A 139 3.09 -29.15 19.76
N CYS A 140 2.70 -27.88 19.88
CA CYS A 140 2.39 -27.26 21.17
C CYS A 140 1.29 -28.04 21.89
N SER A 141 1.33 -28.14 23.23
CA SER A 141 0.25 -28.75 24.02
C SER A 141 -1.07 -27.95 23.95
N TYR A 142 -2.22 -28.60 24.21
CA TYR A 142 -3.53 -27.92 24.20
C TYR A 142 -3.59 -26.80 25.22
N VAL A 143 -3.03 -27.00 26.41
CA VAL A 143 -3.03 -26.03 27.51
C VAL A 143 -2.30 -24.75 27.12
N ILE A 144 -1.11 -24.89 26.51
CA ILE A 144 -0.32 -23.74 26.06
C ILE A 144 -1.00 -23.06 24.87
N SER A 145 -1.57 -23.85 23.96
CA SER A 145 -2.29 -23.33 22.80
C SER A 145 -3.48 -22.48 23.23
N THR A 146 -4.31 -22.95 24.18
CA THR A 146 -5.46 -22.19 24.68
C THR A 146 -5.04 -20.98 25.50
N ALA A 147 -3.96 -21.07 26.29
CA ALA A 147 -3.42 -19.92 27.02
C ALA A 147 -3.00 -18.78 26.07
N GLY A 148 -2.30 -19.10 24.97
CA GLY A 148 -1.94 -18.11 23.95
C GLY A 148 -3.15 -17.43 23.30
N LEU A 149 -4.22 -18.18 23.01
CA LEU A 149 -5.46 -17.60 22.47
C LEU A 149 -6.14 -16.67 23.46
N LEU A 150 -6.13 -17.00 24.75
CA LEU A 150 -6.71 -16.16 25.80
C LEU A 150 -5.94 -14.84 25.94
N ILE A 151 -4.60 -14.89 25.85
CA ILE A 151 -3.76 -13.69 25.81
C ILE A 151 -4.18 -12.80 24.65
N LEU A 152 -4.27 -13.35 23.43
CA LEU A 152 -4.62 -12.57 22.25
C LEU A 152 -6.07 -12.05 22.29
N SER A 153 -7.03 -12.90 22.67
CA SER A 153 -8.44 -12.53 22.83
C SER A 153 -8.62 -11.42 23.87
N SER A 154 -7.79 -11.39 24.91
CA SER A 154 -7.87 -10.36 25.96
C SER A 154 -7.36 -8.99 25.53
N TRP A 155 -6.61 -8.90 24.43
CA TRP A 155 -6.03 -7.66 23.97
C TRP A 155 -7.13 -6.65 23.63
N GLY A 156 -7.12 -5.49 24.28
CA GLY A 156 -8.16 -4.47 24.13
C GLY A 156 -8.35 -4.02 22.67
N SER A 157 -7.24 -3.79 21.95
CA SER A 157 -7.28 -3.42 20.53
C SER A 157 -7.86 -4.54 19.66
N PHE A 158 -7.51 -5.80 19.94
CA PHE A 158 -8.07 -6.94 19.21
C PHE A 158 -9.58 -7.05 19.38
N LYS A 159 -10.08 -6.90 20.62
CA LYS A 159 -11.53 -6.87 20.89
C LYS A 159 -12.21 -5.71 20.19
N ASN A 160 -11.62 -4.51 20.26
CA ASN A 160 -12.21 -3.31 19.67
C ASN A 160 -12.40 -3.47 18.16
N GLU A 161 -11.35 -3.90 17.45
CA GLU A 161 -11.38 -4.15 15.99
C GLU A 161 -12.38 -5.24 15.57
N GLY A 162 -12.73 -6.16 16.48
CA GLY A 162 -13.78 -7.15 16.28
C GLY A 162 -15.19 -6.60 16.47
N THR A 163 -15.36 -5.51 17.23
CA THR A 163 -16.67 -4.86 17.46
C THR A 163 -17.00 -3.78 16.43
N ILE A 164 -16.01 -3.30 15.68
CA ILE A 164 -16.19 -2.28 14.64
C ILE A 164 -16.08 -2.87 13.22
N LEU A 165 -16.58 -2.14 12.23
CA LEU A 165 -16.34 -2.44 10.82
C LEU A 165 -14.89 -2.10 10.46
N SER A 166 -14.03 -3.11 10.40
CA SER A 166 -12.59 -2.92 10.26
C SER A 166 -11.99 -3.75 9.13
N SER A 167 -11.12 -3.12 8.36
CA SER A 167 -10.24 -3.80 7.41
C SER A 167 -9.21 -4.72 8.08
N ASP A 168 -8.83 -4.43 9.32
CA ASP A 168 -7.79 -5.17 10.04
C ASP A 168 -8.26 -6.57 10.43
N SER A 169 -9.54 -6.72 10.80
CA SER A 169 -10.11 -8.04 11.11
C SER A 169 -10.02 -9.03 9.93
N LEU A 170 -10.20 -8.55 8.69
CA LEU A 170 -10.02 -9.37 7.48
C LEU A 170 -8.55 -9.71 7.25
N GLU A 171 -7.66 -8.72 7.34
CA GLU A 171 -6.23 -8.90 7.15
C GLU A 171 -5.64 -9.88 8.18
N TRP A 172 -6.01 -9.77 9.45
CA TRP A 172 -5.55 -10.65 10.51
C TRP A 172 -5.99 -12.09 10.30
N CYS A 173 -7.23 -12.30 9.84
CA CYS A 173 -7.73 -13.62 9.49
C CYS A 173 -6.92 -14.24 8.35
N LEU A 174 -6.72 -13.50 7.25
CA LEU A 174 -5.92 -13.95 6.11
C LEU A 174 -4.47 -14.23 6.50
N PHE A 175 -3.86 -13.36 7.30
CA PHE A 175 -2.51 -13.54 7.84
C PHE A 175 -2.38 -14.83 8.67
N SER A 176 -3.33 -15.12 9.56
CA SER A 176 -3.32 -16.35 10.35
C SER A 176 -3.49 -17.62 9.49
N MET A 177 -4.29 -17.54 8.42
CA MET A 177 -4.41 -18.60 7.42
C MET A 177 -3.10 -18.82 6.66
N ILE A 178 -2.40 -17.73 6.30
CA ILE A 178 -1.11 -17.78 5.61
C ILE A 178 -0.06 -18.45 6.49
N ILE A 179 0.06 -18.05 7.77
CA ILE A 179 0.98 -18.69 8.71
C ILE A 179 0.65 -20.20 8.82
N HIS A 180 -0.62 -20.54 9.07
CA HIS A 180 -1.04 -21.94 9.20
C HIS A 180 -0.62 -22.79 7.98
N ASN A 181 -0.91 -22.29 6.77
CA ASN A 181 -0.59 -23.02 5.55
C ASN A 181 0.93 -23.04 5.28
N SER A 182 1.67 -21.97 5.57
CA SER A 182 3.13 -21.93 5.39
C SER A 182 3.87 -22.96 6.27
N ILE A 183 3.44 -23.12 7.52
CA ILE A 183 3.98 -24.14 8.42
C ILE A 183 3.57 -25.52 7.96
N THR A 184 2.29 -25.71 7.58
CA THR A 184 1.81 -26.99 7.08
C THR A 184 2.59 -27.44 5.84
N ILE A 185 2.87 -26.53 4.91
CA ILE A 185 3.71 -26.79 3.73
C ILE A 185 5.12 -27.16 4.14
N SER A 186 5.69 -26.55 5.19
CA SER A 186 7.04 -26.89 5.67
C SER A 186 7.14 -28.34 6.15
N ILE A 187 6.04 -28.91 6.64
CA ILE A 187 5.99 -30.27 7.21
C ILE A 187 5.63 -31.33 6.16
N VAL A 188 4.64 -31.05 5.30
CA VAL A 188 4.07 -32.04 4.38
C VAL A 188 5.01 -32.33 3.20
N LYS A 189 5.16 -33.62 2.85
CA LYS A 189 5.94 -34.09 1.70
C LYS A 189 5.44 -33.51 0.39
N PHE A 190 6.41 -33.07 -0.42
CA PHE A 190 6.21 -32.56 -1.76
C PHE A 190 5.52 -33.59 -2.67
N GLY A 191 4.60 -33.11 -3.51
CA GLY A 191 3.87 -33.92 -4.51
C GLY A 191 2.66 -34.68 -3.96
N THR A 192 2.35 -34.57 -2.66
CA THR A 192 1.10 -35.13 -2.10
C THR A 192 -0.10 -34.23 -2.41
N THR A 193 -1.31 -34.79 -2.44
CA THR A 193 -2.55 -34.01 -2.62
C THR A 193 -2.69 -32.94 -1.54
N LYS A 194 -2.38 -33.30 -0.28
CA LYS A 194 -2.34 -32.37 0.86
C LYS A 194 -1.39 -31.19 0.62
N TRP A 195 -0.22 -31.44 0.05
CA TRP A 195 0.74 -30.38 -0.28
C TRP A 195 0.15 -29.39 -1.28
N PHE A 196 -0.43 -29.88 -2.38
CA PHE A 196 -1.08 -29.01 -3.36
C PHE A 196 -2.27 -28.25 -2.77
N THR A 197 -3.13 -28.89 -1.97
CA THR A 197 -4.28 -28.22 -1.33
C THR A 197 -3.83 -27.07 -0.43
N HIS A 198 -2.87 -27.31 0.46
CA HIS A 198 -2.38 -26.26 1.36
C HIS A 198 -1.61 -25.17 0.63
N PHE A 199 -0.90 -25.51 -0.45
CA PHE A 199 -0.19 -24.51 -1.25
C PHE A 199 -1.15 -23.63 -2.05
N THR A 200 -2.20 -24.21 -2.64
CA THR A 200 -3.27 -23.43 -3.27
C THR A 200 -3.95 -22.51 -2.26
N MET A 201 -4.29 -23.01 -1.07
CA MET A 201 -4.89 -22.19 -0.01
C MET A 201 -3.95 -21.08 0.47
N LEU A 202 -2.64 -21.36 0.60
CA LEU A 202 -1.62 -20.34 0.87
C LEU A 202 -1.60 -19.26 -0.22
N SER A 203 -1.62 -19.67 -1.48
CA SER A 203 -1.55 -18.76 -2.63
C SER A 203 -2.76 -17.85 -2.71
N ILE A 204 -3.95 -18.41 -2.51
CA ILE A 204 -5.21 -17.66 -2.51
C ILE A 204 -5.25 -16.69 -1.33
N SER A 205 -5.01 -17.18 -0.10
CA SER A 205 -5.01 -16.32 1.09
C SER A 205 -3.97 -15.21 1.02
N LEU A 206 -2.79 -15.48 0.45
CA LEU A 206 -1.75 -14.50 0.22
C LEU A 206 -2.15 -13.43 -0.82
N GLY A 207 -2.71 -13.85 -1.96
CA GLY A 207 -3.21 -12.92 -2.97
C GLY A 207 -4.32 -12.02 -2.42
N LEU A 208 -5.22 -12.58 -1.61
CA LEU A 208 -6.27 -11.83 -0.94
C LEU A 208 -5.71 -10.85 0.10
N ALA A 209 -4.70 -11.25 0.90
CA ALA A 209 -4.07 -10.41 1.91
C ALA A 209 -3.38 -9.17 1.31
N ILE A 210 -2.60 -9.38 0.24
CA ILE A 210 -1.95 -8.28 -0.49
C ILE A 210 -3.01 -7.32 -1.08
N SER A 211 -4.16 -7.89 -1.48
CA SER A 211 -5.27 -7.13 -2.06
C SER A 211 -6.19 -6.49 -1.02
N SER A 212 -6.09 -6.83 0.28
CA SER A 212 -6.83 -6.19 1.38
C SER A 212 -6.05 -5.04 2.00
N LYS A 213 -4.75 -5.22 2.25
CA LYS A 213 -3.90 -4.21 2.87
C LYS A 213 -2.45 -4.35 2.40
N PHE A 214 -1.77 -3.22 2.17
CA PHE A 214 -0.38 -3.21 1.68
C PHE A 214 0.62 -3.89 2.62
N ILE A 215 0.31 -4.02 3.92
CA ILE A 215 1.14 -4.80 4.85
C ILE A 215 1.25 -6.27 4.44
N GLY A 216 0.29 -6.80 3.68
CA GLY A 216 0.34 -8.13 3.07
C GLY A 216 1.54 -8.36 2.15
N PHE A 217 2.15 -7.32 1.57
CA PHE A 217 3.41 -7.44 0.82
C PHE A 217 4.57 -7.91 1.72
N LEU A 218 4.59 -7.54 3.00
CA LEU A 218 5.60 -8.02 3.95
C LEU A 218 5.36 -9.49 4.31
N THR A 219 4.09 -9.89 4.45
CA THR A 219 3.70 -11.29 4.57
C THR A 219 4.14 -12.09 3.33
N TRP A 220 4.06 -11.51 2.13
CA TRP A 220 4.55 -12.16 0.91
C TRP A 220 6.06 -12.39 0.94
N VAL A 221 6.84 -11.38 1.31
CA VAL A 221 8.29 -11.52 1.50
C VAL A 221 8.61 -12.60 2.55
N PHE A 222 7.88 -12.61 3.67
CA PHE A 222 8.03 -13.64 4.70
C PHE A 222 7.79 -15.07 4.17
N VAL A 223 6.74 -15.27 3.37
CA VAL A 223 6.44 -16.56 2.73
C VAL A 223 7.55 -16.96 1.76
N ILE A 224 8.05 -16.02 0.95
CA ILE A 224 9.17 -16.28 0.03
C ILE A 224 10.42 -16.73 0.81
N LEU A 225 10.81 -16.02 1.87
CA LEU A 225 11.96 -16.39 2.70
C LEU A 225 11.77 -17.77 3.34
N THR A 226 10.57 -18.08 3.83
CA THR A 226 10.25 -19.40 4.40
C THR A 226 10.37 -20.51 3.35
N LEU A 227 9.97 -20.24 2.11
CA LEU A 227 10.11 -21.19 1.00
C LEU A 227 11.57 -21.35 0.55
N VAL A 228 12.37 -20.29 0.59
CA VAL A 228 13.82 -20.37 0.33
C VAL A 228 14.51 -21.27 1.35
N LEU A 229 14.19 -21.13 2.64
CA LEU A 229 14.70 -22.02 3.69
C LEU A 229 14.27 -23.48 3.46
N LYS A 230 13.04 -23.70 2.99
CA LYS A 230 12.56 -25.03 2.62
C LYS A 230 13.31 -25.58 1.39
N PHE A 231 13.57 -24.74 0.41
CA PHE A 231 14.28 -25.10 -0.81
C PHE A 231 15.71 -25.54 -0.51
N ASP A 232 16.40 -24.84 0.40
CA ASP A 232 17.73 -25.22 0.88
C ASP A 232 17.74 -26.65 1.46
N ARG A 233 16.79 -26.97 2.35
CA ARG A 233 16.62 -28.34 2.89
C ARG A 233 16.25 -29.36 1.82
N PHE A 234 15.47 -28.96 0.81
CA PHE A 234 15.06 -29.84 -0.27
C PHE A 234 16.24 -30.21 -1.18
N ILE A 235 17.13 -29.25 -1.49
CA ILE A 235 18.38 -29.51 -2.23
C ILE A 235 19.38 -30.32 -1.39
N GLY A 236 19.38 -30.12 -0.07
CA GLY A 236 20.25 -30.85 0.85
C GLY A 236 20.03 -32.36 0.92
N ASP A 237 18.91 -32.88 0.39
CA ASP A 237 18.61 -34.31 0.37
C ASP A 237 19.16 -34.98 -0.90
N VAL A 238 20.16 -35.85 -0.70
CA VAL A 238 20.85 -36.60 -1.77
C VAL A 238 19.91 -37.51 -2.57
N LYS A 239 18.75 -37.90 -2.03
CA LYS A 239 17.76 -38.75 -2.72
C LYS A 239 16.86 -37.98 -3.67
N VAL A 240 16.86 -36.65 -3.61
CA VAL A 240 16.01 -35.81 -4.46
C VAL A 240 16.63 -35.71 -5.85
N THR A 241 15.85 -36.01 -6.88
CA THR A 241 16.33 -35.95 -8.27
C THR A 241 16.26 -34.54 -8.82
N THR A 242 17.09 -34.21 -9.82
CA THR A 242 17.06 -32.91 -10.50
C THR A 242 15.68 -32.57 -11.07
N SER A 243 14.94 -33.57 -11.58
CA SER A 243 13.56 -33.38 -12.04
C SER A 243 12.62 -32.95 -10.91
N GLN A 244 12.77 -33.48 -9.70
CA GLN A 244 11.99 -33.07 -8.54
C GLN A 244 12.32 -31.64 -8.11
N ILE A 245 13.60 -31.24 -8.18
CA ILE A 245 14.03 -29.86 -7.90
C ILE A 245 13.38 -28.88 -8.88
N ILE A 246 13.42 -29.18 -10.17
CA ILE A 246 12.78 -28.35 -11.20
C ILE A 246 11.27 -28.26 -10.95
N LYS A 247 10.59 -29.39 -10.70
CA LYS A 247 9.15 -29.41 -10.41
C LYS A 247 8.79 -28.64 -9.14
N PHE A 248 9.59 -28.73 -8.10
CA PHE A 248 9.38 -27.99 -6.87
C PHE A 248 9.57 -26.48 -7.11
N SER A 249 10.65 -26.09 -7.80
CA SER A 249 10.93 -24.69 -8.14
C SER A 249 9.85 -24.08 -9.02
N THR A 250 9.37 -24.79 -10.05
CA THR A 250 8.29 -24.30 -10.92
C THR A 250 6.96 -24.19 -10.17
N ALA A 251 6.65 -25.15 -9.29
CA ALA A 251 5.48 -25.06 -8.43
C ALA A 251 5.59 -23.87 -7.47
N CYS A 252 6.75 -23.63 -6.85
CA CYS A 252 6.97 -22.48 -5.99
C CYS A 252 6.78 -21.15 -6.72
N LEU A 253 7.31 -21.02 -7.95
CA LEU A 253 7.12 -19.84 -8.78
C LEU A 253 5.63 -19.62 -9.10
N LEU A 254 4.93 -20.68 -9.52
CA LEU A 254 3.52 -20.60 -9.90
C LEU A 254 2.62 -20.22 -8.72
N PHE A 255 2.73 -20.94 -7.59
CA PHE A 255 1.87 -20.76 -6.43
C PHE A 255 2.24 -19.51 -5.61
N THR A 256 3.50 -19.10 -5.56
CA THR A 256 3.91 -17.96 -4.73
C THR A 256 3.95 -16.64 -5.49
N MET A 257 4.18 -16.65 -6.81
CA MET A 257 4.28 -15.41 -7.60
C MET A 257 3.08 -15.22 -8.52
N ILE A 258 2.78 -16.20 -9.37
CA ILE A 258 1.79 -16.04 -10.44
C ILE A 258 0.38 -15.94 -9.87
N ILE A 259 -0.01 -16.86 -8.97
CA ILE A 259 -1.37 -16.88 -8.41
C ILE A 259 -1.67 -15.66 -7.50
N PRO A 260 -0.84 -15.31 -6.51
CA PRO A 260 -1.10 -14.13 -5.68
C PRO A 260 -1.09 -12.83 -6.50
N GLY A 261 -0.15 -12.71 -7.46
CA GLY A 261 -0.08 -11.57 -8.37
C GLY A 261 -1.30 -11.45 -9.27
N SER A 262 -1.85 -12.56 -9.77
CA SER A 262 -3.06 -12.53 -10.60
C SER A 262 -4.30 -12.14 -9.81
N ILE A 263 -4.43 -12.61 -8.55
CA ILE A 263 -5.52 -12.18 -7.65
C ILE A 263 -5.45 -10.67 -7.38
N PHE A 264 -4.24 -10.14 -7.14
CA PHE A 264 -4.02 -8.71 -6.95
C PHE A 264 -4.44 -7.88 -8.16
N ILE A 265 -3.96 -8.25 -9.35
CA ILE A 265 -4.32 -7.56 -10.60
C ILE A 265 -5.83 -7.67 -10.86
N LEU A 266 -6.42 -8.85 -10.64
CA LEU A 266 -7.86 -9.07 -10.82
C LEU A 266 -8.72 -8.23 -9.88
N SER A 267 -8.30 -8.05 -8.62
CA SER A 267 -9.02 -7.21 -7.67
C SER A 267 -9.06 -5.75 -8.15
N TYR A 268 -7.95 -5.19 -8.63
CA TYR A 268 -7.96 -3.86 -9.21
C TYR A 268 -8.68 -3.78 -10.55
N TRP A 269 -8.60 -4.81 -11.40
CA TRP A 269 -9.38 -4.89 -12.62
C TRP A 269 -10.88 -4.77 -12.32
N ASN A 270 -11.36 -5.52 -11.33
CA ASN A 270 -12.75 -5.46 -10.87
C ASN A 270 -13.11 -4.08 -10.30
N LEU A 271 -12.18 -3.41 -9.62
CA LEU A 271 -12.40 -2.04 -9.14
C LEU A 271 -12.57 -1.07 -10.32
N LEU A 272 -11.60 -1.03 -11.23
CA LEU A 272 -11.58 -0.08 -12.35
C LEU A 272 -12.80 -0.27 -13.26
N SER A 273 -13.09 -1.52 -13.64
CA SER A 273 -14.25 -1.86 -14.47
C SER A 273 -15.61 -1.58 -13.81
N ASN A 274 -15.65 -1.43 -12.48
CA ASN A 274 -16.87 -1.10 -11.76
C ASN A 274 -17.17 0.40 -11.77
N PHE A 275 -16.20 1.28 -12.07
CA PHE A 275 -16.44 2.72 -12.14
C PHE A 275 -17.29 3.09 -13.35
N LYS A 276 -18.40 3.82 -13.11
CA LYS A 276 -19.33 4.31 -14.14
C LYS A 276 -19.65 5.78 -14.01
N THR A 277 -19.62 6.31 -12.79
CA THR A 277 -19.98 7.69 -12.50
C THR A 277 -18.78 8.43 -11.94
N ASP A 278 -18.45 9.56 -12.55
CA ASP A 278 -17.39 10.44 -12.07
C ASP A 278 -17.77 11.18 -10.77
N VAL A 279 -16.77 11.46 -9.94
CA VAL A 279 -16.89 12.33 -8.76
C VAL A 279 -15.75 13.36 -8.83
N PRO A 280 -16.02 14.63 -9.17
CA PRO A 280 -15.01 15.67 -9.36
C PRO A 280 -14.05 15.86 -8.18
N GLN A 281 -14.54 15.63 -6.95
CA GLN A 281 -13.73 15.69 -5.73
C GLN A 281 -12.51 14.74 -5.78
N PHE A 282 -12.66 13.57 -6.41
CA PHE A 282 -11.59 12.58 -6.56
C PHE A 282 -10.93 12.63 -7.94
N SER A 283 -11.69 12.84 -9.02
CA SER A 283 -11.12 12.78 -10.37
C SER A 283 -10.18 13.94 -10.70
N LYS A 284 -10.22 15.04 -9.95
CA LYS A 284 -9.21 16.10 -10.05
C LYS A 284 -7.78 15.58 -9.85
N TYR A 285 -7.56 14.58 -8.99
CA TYR A 285 -6.24 13.96 -8.72
C TYR A 285 -5.72 13.09 -9.87
N MET A 286 -6.59 12.75 -10.83
CA MET A 286 -6.28 11.87 -11.94
C MET A 286 -5.86 12.66 -13.19
N SER A 287 -5.09 12.03 -14.06
CA SER A 287 -4.66 12.56 -15.35
C SER A 287 -5.84 12.80 -16.28
N ALA A 288 -5.65 13.64 -17.31
CA ALA A 288 -6.66 13.84 -18.35
C ALA A 288 -7.07 12.52 -19.04
N SER A 289 -6.11 11.62 -19.30
CA SER A 289 -6.39 10.30 -19.86
C SER A 289 -7.33 9.49 -18.95
N PHE A 290 -7.08 9.46 -17.65
CA PHE A 290 -7.94 8.75 -16.71
C PHE A 290 -9.29 9.46 -16.54
N LYS A 291 -9.34 10.79 -16.57
CA LYS A 291 -10.61 11.53 -16.58
C LYS A 291 -11.44 11.22 -17.82
N SER A 292 -10.81 11.06 -18.99
CA SER A 292 -11.52 10.67 -20.21
C SER A 292 -12.14 9.28 -20.12
N TYR A 293 -11.53 8.36 -19.35
CA TYR A 293 -12.16 7.08 -19.03
C TYR A 293 -13.47 7.25 -18.26
N LEU A 294 -13.45 8.12 -17.24
CA LEU A 294 -14.59 8.33 -16.35
C LEU A 294 -15.70 9.19 -16.95
N ARG A 295 -15.32 10.29 -17.63
CA ARG A 295 -16.23 11.32 -18.14
C ARG A 295 -16.59 11.13 -19.62
N GLY A 296 -15.88 10.28 -20.34
CA GLY A 296 -15.98 10.14 -21.80
C GLY A 296 -14.91 10.95 -22.56
N PRO A 297 -14.91 10.85 -23.89
CA PRO A 297 -13.89 11.49 -24.73
C PRO A 297 -13.86 13.01 -24.53
N GLN A 298 -12.65 13.56 -24.46
CA GLN A 298 -12.43 15.00 -24.34
C GLN A 298 -12.18 15.61 -25.72
N MET A 299 -12.98 16.61 -26.07
CA MET A 299 -12.86 17.37 -27.30
C MET A 299 -11.85 18.50 -27.12
N GLN A 300 -10.77 18.49 -27.91
CA GLN A 300 -9.74 19.54 -27.88
C GLN A 300 -9.29 19.91 -29.29
N PRO A 301 -8.88 21.17 -29.54
CA PRO A 301 -8.40 21.56 -30.86
C PRO A 301 -7.15 20.75 -31.25
N SER A 302 -7.02 20.41 -32.53
CA SER A 302 -5.92 19.57 -33.04
C SER A 302 -4.54 20.20 -32.86
N ARG A 303 -4.50 21.54 -32.84
CA ARG A 303 -3.31 22.37 -32.61
C ARG A 303 -3.69 23.50 -31.66
N LEU A 304 -2.74 23.94 -30.85
CA LEU A 304 -2.87 25.17 -30.08
C LEU A 304 -2.64 26.38 -30.99
N TYR A 305 -3.44 27.44 -30.83
CA TYR A 305 -3.32 28.68 -31.58
C TYR A 305 -3.06 29.86 -30.63
N TYR A 306 -2.38 30.90 -31.12
CA TYR A 306 -2.26 32.15 -30.37
C TYR A 306 -3.65 32.78 -30.16
N GLY A 307 -3.90 33.34 -28.98
CA GLY A 307 -5.19 33.84 -28.52
C GLY A 307 -6.02 32.83 -27.74
N SER A 308 -5.70 31.52 -27.83
CA SER A 308 -6.44 30.50 -27.10
C SER A 308 -6.36 30.72 -25.59
N THR A 309 -7.50 30.49 -24.92
CA THR A 309 -7.53 30.37 -23.46
C THR A 309 -7.19 28.93 -23.08
N ILE A 310 -6.20 28.73 -22.23
CA ILE A 310 -5.71 27.41 -21.80
C ILE A 310 -5.73 27.27 -20.29
N THR A 311 -5.77 26.02 -19.84
CA THR A 311 -5.42 25.65 -18.46
C THR A 311 -4.19 24.76 -18.47
N LEU A 312 -3.24 25.04 -17.59
CA LEU A 312 -1.97 24.31 -17.49
C LEU A 312 -1.97 23.44 -16.24
N ARG A 313 -1.78 22.15 -16.42
CA ARG A 313 -1.71 21.17 -15.34
C ARG A 313 -0.28 20.67 -15.16
N HIS A 314 0.22 20.71 -13.93
CA HIS A 314 1.51 20.10 -13.59
C HIS A 314 1.40 18.56 -13.54
N SER A 315 2.32 17.85 -14.19
CA SER A 315 2.23 16.40 -14.40
C SER A 315 2.60 15.57 -13.18
N ASP A 316 3.64 15.99 -12.43
CA ASP A 316 4.19 15.22 -11.30
C ASP A 316 3.42 15.45 -9.98
N SER A 317 2.80 16.63 -9.85
CA SER A 317 1.91 16.94 -8.72
C SER A 317 0.69 16.02 -8.68
N MET A 318 0.12 15.82 -7.48
CA MET A 318 -1.16 15.11 -7.35
C MET A 318 -2.28 15.83 -8.07
N VAL A 319 -2.41 17.11 -7.73
CA VAL A 319 -3.25 18.11 -8.38
C VAL A 319 -2.40 19.36 -8.40
N GLY A 320 -2.49 20.10 -9.50
CA GLY A 320 -1.87 21.40 -9.59
C GLY A 320 -2.20 22.03 -10.93
N TYR A 321 -3.13 22.98 -10.92
CA TYR A 321 -3.38 23.87 -12.05
C TYR A 321 -2.62 25.16 -11.82
N LEU A 322 -1.85 25.60 -12.81
CA LEU A 322 -1.18 26.89 -12.71
C LEU A 322 -2.25 27.97 -12.56
N THR A 323 -2.20 28.67 -11.44
CA THR A 323 -3.21 29.66 -11.05
C THR A 323 -2.54 30.95 -10.63
N SER A 324 -3.28 32.05 -10.67
CA SER A 324 -2.84 33.33 -10.15
C SER A 324 -3.99 34.02 -9.42
N HIS A 325 -3.80 34.33 -8.14
CA HIS A 325 -4.83 35.02 -7.33
C HIS A 325 -4.43 36.47 -7.13
N ASP A 326 -5.38 37.40 -7.01
CA ASP A 326 -5.06 38.83 -6.76
C ASP A 326 -4.62 39.06 -5.30
N ILE A 327 -3.55 38.36 -4.92
CA ILE A 327 -2.90 38.35 -3.62
C ILE A 327 -1.44 38.73 -3.88
N PRO A 328 -0.91 39.78 -3.25
CA PRO A 328 0.49 40.14 -3.41
C PRO A 328 1.43 39.19 -2.66
N TYR A 329 2.68 39.09 -3.10
CA TYR A 329 3.71 38.43 -2.30
C TYR A 329 4.04 39.27 -1.05
N PRO A 330 4.30 38.64 0.13
CA PRO A 330 4.70 39.39 1.32
C PRO A 330 5.98 40.21 1.13
N SER A 331 6.87 39.73 0.26
CA SER A 331 8.14 40.39 -0.06
C SER A 331 8.00 41.54 -1.07
N ASP A 332 6.96 41.53 -1.90
CA ASP A 332 6.73 42.52 -2.95
C ASP A 332 5.23 42.69 -3.25
N VAL A 333 4.74 43.92 -3.02
CA VAL A 333 3.31 44.27 -3.13
C VAL A 333 2.85 44.39 -4.59
N ASP A 334 3.77 44.67 -5.52
CA ASP A 334 3.44 44.86 -6.93
C ASP A 334 3.38 43.53 -7.71
N GLU A 335 3.90 42.46 -7.12
CA GLU A 335 3.93 41.12 -7.71
C GLU A 335 2.76 40.26 -7.20
N GLN A 336 1.99 39.72 -8.14
CA GLN A 336 0.84 38.85 -7.86
C GLN A 336 1.27 37.39 -7.68
N LEU A 337 0.68 36.71 -6.70
CA LEU A 337 0.91 35.30 -6.37
C LEU A 337 0.60 34.37 -7.53
N VAL A 338 1.56 33.52 -7.88
CA VAL A 338 1.39 32.37 -8.77
C VAL A 338 1.62 31.09 -7.98
N ALA A 339 0.69 30.14 -8.11
CA ALA A 339 0.71 28.89 -7.37
C ALA A 339 0.15 27.73 -8.22
N LEU A 340 0.15 26.52 -7.66
CA LEU A 340 -0.65 25.41 -8.19
C LEU A 340 -1.90 25.17 -7.34
N SER A 341 -3.07 25.45 -7.92
CA SER A 341 -4.34 25.23 -7.25
C SER A 341 -4.75 23.76 -7.21
N PHE A 342 -5.48 23.41 -6.15
CA PHE A 342 -6.12 22.09 -6.01
C PHE A 342 -7.51 22.03 -6.65
N GLU A 343 -8.01 23.14 -7.20
CA GLU A 343 -9.32 23.23 -7.85
C GLU A 343 -9.15 23.06 -9.36
N GLU A 344 -10.00 22.21 -9.95
CA GLU A 344 -9.98 21.95 -11.40
C GLU A 344 -10.73 23.04 -12.17
N PHE A 345 -11.86 23.49 -11.63
CA PHE A 345 -12.76 24.45 -12.26
C PHE A 345 -12.70 25.77 -11.49
N ASP A 346 -11.64 26.54 -11.72
CA ASP A 346 -11.49 27.89 -11.22
C ASP A 346 -11.18 28.82 -12.41
N VAL A 347 -11.76 30.02 -12.38
CA VAL A 347 -11.55 31.05 -13.40
C VAL A 347 -10.12 31.60 -13.32
N ASP A 348 -9.51 31.58 -12.12
CA ASP A 348 -8.13 31.98 -11.91
C ASP A 348 -7.09 30.99 -12.49
N ASN A 349 -7.55 29.83 -12.99
CA ASN A 349 -6.68 28.87 -13.69
C ASN A 349 -6.54 29.16 -15.19
N GLU A 350 -7.25 30.16 -15.73
CA GLU A 350 -7.32 30.45 -17.15
C GLU A 350 -6.21 31.40 -17.62
N TRP A 351 -5.45 30.98 -18.62
CA TRP A 351 -4.35 31.74 -19.23
C TRP A 351 -4.60 31.97 -20.71
N VAL A 352 -4.36 33.18 -21.20
CA VAL A 352 -4.39 33.51 -22.63
C VAL A 352 -2.99 33.40 -23.21
N VAL A 353 -2.84 32.60 -24.27
CA VAL A 353 -1.56 32.43 -24.97
C VAL A 353 -1.37 33.58 -25.96
N GLU A 354 -0.47 34.51 -25.64
CA GLU A 354 -0.19 35.67 -26.48
C GLU A 354 1.07 35.47 -27.32
N HIS A 355 1.03 36.03 -28.53
CA HIS A 355 2.21 36.09 -29.39
C HIS A 355 3.23 37.09 -28.79
N PRO A 356 4.55 36.81 -28.83
CA PRO A 356 5.55 37.62 -28.15
C PRO A 356 5.64 39.06 -28.67
N THR A 357 5.53 39.25 -29.99
CA THR A 357 5.72 40.55 -30.66
C THR A 357 4.44 41.12 -31.30
N SER A 358 3.73 40.32 -32.11
CA SER A 358 2.52 40.74 -32.81
C SER A 358 1.31 40.86 -31.88
N ARG A 359 0.58 41.98 -31.94
CA ARG A 359 -0.79 42.09 -31.42
C ARG A 359 -1.75 41.54 -32.47
N LEU A 360 -2.46 40.46 -32.13
CA LEU A 360 -3.41 39.80 -33.04
C LEU A 360 -4.82 40.33 -32.76
N ASN A 361 -5.48 40.88 -33.80
CA ASN A 361 -6.87 41.30 -33.72
C ASN A 361 -7.80 40.15 -34.15
N PHE A 362 -8.35 39.43 -33.18
CA PHE A 362 -9.21 38.26 -33.46
C PHE A 362 -10.56 38.63 -34.10
N SER A 363 -10.99 39.90 -34.01
CA SER A 363 -12.21 40.40 -34.65
C SER A 363 -12.16 40.44 -36.18
N GLU A 364 -10.96 40.45 -36.76
CA GLU A 364 -10.74 40.50 -38.21
C GLU A 364 -10.43 39.12 -38.80
N ILE A 365 -10.40 38.07 -37.96
CA ILE A 365 -10.10 36.70 -38.36
C ILE A 365 -11.41 35.99 -38.72
N HIS A 366 -11.52 35.56 -39.98
CA HIS A 366 -12.72 34.91 -40.50
C HIS A 366 -12.47 33.47 -40.99
N ASP A 367 -11.22 33.05 -41.06
CA ASP A 367 -10.84 31.71 -41.52
C ASP A 367 -9.70 31.10 -40.67
N ILE A 368 -9.66 29.77 -40.59
CA ILE A 368 -8.63 29.00 -39.88
C ILE A 368 -7.24 29.31 -40.46
N SER A 369 -7.14 29.55 -41.77
CA SER A 369 -5.86 29.87 -42.45
C SER A 369 -5.17 31.13 -41.92
N GLN A 370 -5.93 32.02 -41.27
CA GLN A 370 -5.43 33.26 -40.66
C GLN A 370 -5.01 33.06 -39.19
N LEU A 371 -5.36 31.93 -38.57
CA LEU A 371 -4.91 31.59 -37.21
C LEU A 371 -3.46 31.09 -37.26
N THR A 372 -2.63 31.65 -36.36
CA THR A 372 -1.23 31.22 -36.23
C THR A 372 -1.13 30.12 -35.17
N PRO A 373 -0.74 28.88 -35.55
CA PRO A 373 -0.53 27.80 -34.60
C PRO A 373 0.76 28.01 -33.78
N VAL A 374 0.77 27.50 -32.55
CA VAL A 374 1.93 27.56 -31.65
C VAL A 374 2.86 26.39 -31.94
N GLU A 375 4.13 26.70 -32.22
CA GLU A 375 5.18 25.70 -32.45
C GLU A 375 6.05 25.49 -31.20
N PHE A 376 6.65 24.31 -31.08
CA PHE A 376 7.66 24.07 -30.05
C PHE A 376 8.92 24.93 -30.29
N ASN A 377 9.64 25.23 -29.22
CA ASN A 377 10.84 26.08 -29.21
C ASN A 377 10.58 27.53 -29.66
N GLN A 378 9.32 27.97 -29.63
CA GLN A 378 8.96 29.38 -29.79
C GLN A 378 8.58 30.01 -28.45
N ASN A 379 8.85 31.30 -28.32
CA ASN A 379 8.52 32.09 -27.15
C ASN A 379 7.04 32.46 -27.18
N ILE A 380 6.38 32.32 -26.05
CA ILE A 380 5.01 32.77 -25.82
C ILE A 380 4.96 33.72 -24.63
N LYS A 381 3.85 34.44 -24.51
CA LYS A 381 3.48 35.14 -23.27
C LYS A 381 2.22 34.49 -22.71
N LEU A 382 2.20 34.29 -21.40
CA LEU A 382 1.03 33.78 -20.70
C LEU A 382 0.41 34.91 -19.91
N ARG A 383 -0.76 35.39 -20.34
CA ARG A 383 -1.52 36.41 -19.64
C ARG A 383 -2.61 35.77 -18.79
N HIS A 384 -2.63 36.07 -17.51
CA HIS A 384 -3.69 35.61 -16.64
C HIS A 384 -5.01 36.29 -17.04
N LYS A 385 -6.04 35.50 -17.34
CA LYS A 385 -7.27 36.02 -17.96
C LYS A 385 -8.07 36.92 -17.01
N SER A 386 -8.13 36.57 -15.72
CA SER A 386 -8.91 37.29 -14.71
C SER A 386 -8.31 38.66 -14.37
N THR A 387 -6.98 38.72 -14.15
CA THR A 387 -6.30 39.98 -13.75
C THR A 387 -5.61 40.73 -14.88
N GLY A 388 -5.44 40.12 -16.06
CA GLY A 388 -4.72 40.70 -17.19
C GLY A 388 -3.20 40.80 -17.00
N LYS A 389 -2.63 40.23 -15.93
CA LYS A 389 -1.19 40.31 -15.63
C LYS A 389 -0.40 39.22 -16.35
N LEU A 390 0.87 39.49 -16.68
CA LEU A 390 1.74 38.53 -17.37
C LEU A 390 2.55 37.67 -16.39
N LEU A 391 2.67 36.38 -16.70
CA LEU A 391 3.55 35.46 -15.97
C LEU A 391 5.02 35.86 -16.14
N ARG A 392 5.73 36.08 -15.04
CA ARG A 392 7.11 36.58 -14.96
C ARG A 392 7.97 35.64 -14.10
N ALA A 393 9.23 35.46 -14.49
CA ALA A 393 10.27 34.96 -13.58
C ALA A 393 11.11 36.15 -13.09
N SER A 394 11.41 36.22 -11.80
CA SER A 394 12.22 37.30 -11.22
C SER A 394 13.38 36.76 -10.39
N THR A 395 14.41 37.57 -10.17
CA THR A 395 15.56 37.23 -9.31
C THR A 395 15.23 37.24 -7.81
N ALA A 396 13.98 37.52 -7.45
CA ALA A 396 13.51 37.44 -6.08
C ALA A 396 13.49 35.98 -5.60
N LYS A 397 13.62 35.77 -4.29
CA LYS A 397 13.61 34.43 -3.70
C LYS A 397 12.17 33.93 -3.51
N PRO A 398 11.88 32.65 -3.84
CA PRO A 398 10.60 32.05 -3.50
C PRO A 398 10.34 32.04 -1.99
N PRO A 399 9.07 32.07 -1.56
CA PRO A 399 8.70 32.21 -0.15
C PRO A 399 9.01 31.01 0.74
N ILE A 400 9.15 29.79 0.18
CA ILE A 400 9.45 28.58 0.95
C ILE A 400 10.80 27.99 0.53
N SER A 401 11.05 27.89 -0.78
CA SER A 401 12.28 27.32 -1.31
C SER A 401 13.35 28.40 -1.50
N GLU A 402 14.09 28.71 -0.43
CA GLU A 402 15.02 29.85 -0.38
C GLU A 402 16.44 29.58 -0.92
N GLN A 403 16.63 28.50 -1.71
CA GLN A 403 17.95 28.16 -2.25
C GLN A 403 18.40 29.18 -3.30
N ASP A 404 19.70 29.44 -3.43
CA ASP A 404 20.18 30.56 -4.26
C ASP A 404 19.94 30.40 -5.76
N TYR A 405 19.66 29.17 -6.23
CA TYR A 405 19.30 28.86 -7.61
C TYR A 405 17.78 28.79 -7.84
N ASP A 406 16.98 29.08 -6.81
CA ASP A 406 15.53 29.12 -6.88
C ASP A 406 15.07 30.56 -7.07
N LEU A 407 14.29 30.78 -8.13
CA LEU A 407 13.81 32.09 -8.56
C LEU A 407 12.29 32.18 -8.42
N GLN A 408 11.79 33.32 -7.96
CA GLN A 408 10.36 33.58 -7.78
C GLN A 408 9.66 33.66 -9.13
N VAL A 409 8.45 33.11 -9.19
CA VAL A 409 7.53 33.24 -10.31
C VAL A 409 6.32 34.02 -9.83
N SER A 410 5.92 35.04 -10.58
CA SER A 410 4.83 35.93 -10.21
C SER A 410 4.06 36.41 -11.43
N CYS A 411 2.97 37.13 -11.21
CA CYS A 411 2.24 37.84 -12.24
C CYS A 411 2.44 39.35 -12.08
N THR A 412 2.79 40.06 -13.17
CA THR A 412 3.13 41.49 -13.11
C THR A 412 2.43 42.31 -14.17
N LYS A 413 2.17 43.59 -13.81
CA LYS A 413 1.68 44.68 -14.67
C LYS A 413 0.33 44.41 -15.35
N GLY A 414 -0.36 45.46 -15.77
CA GLY A 414 -1.73 45.37 -16.29
C GLY A 414 -1.86 44.82 -17.73
N PRO A 415 -3.10 44.78 -18.26
CA PRO A 415 -3.41 44.23 -19.58
C PRO A 415 -2.69 44.95 -20.75
N GLU A 416 -2.37 46.23 -20.61
CA GLU A 416 -1.69 47.01 -21.66
C GLU A 416 -0.17 46.78 -21.73
N TYR A 417 0.40 46.08 -20.74
CA TYR A 417 1.84 45.82 -20.71
C TYR A 417 2.23 44.73 -21.71
N GLU A 418 3.18 45.04 -22.58
CA GLU A 418 3.60 44.15 -23.66
C GLU A 418 4.53 43.01 -23.23
N GLY A 419 5.15 43.10 -22.06
CA GLY A 419 6.12 42.10 -21.59
C GLY A 419 7.55 42.32 -22.11
N GLY A 420 8.53 42.20 -21.20
CA GLY A 420 9.95 42.18 -21.50
C GLY A 420 10.46 40.76 -21.73
N MET A 421 11.75 40.53 -21.45
CA MET A 421 12.37 39.19 -21.56
C MET A 421 11.98 38.26 -20.42
N ASP A 422 11.68 38.81 -19.23
CA ASP A 422 11.32 38.05 -18.03
C ASP A 422 9.90 37.46 -18.10
N GLU A 423 9.05 37.98 -18.99
CA GLU A 423 7.67 37.51 -19.21
C GLU A 423 7.52 36.60 -20.44
N ARG A 424 8.63 36.24 -21.09
CA ARG A 424 8.65 35.37 -22.27
C ARG A 424 9.09 33.95 -21.89
N TRP A 425 8.28 32.99 -22.31
CA TRP A 425 8.46 31.58 -21.98
C TRP A 425 8.55 30.74 -23.25
N ASP A 426 9.61 29.97 -23.38
CA ASP A 426 9.79 29.02 -24.47
C ASP A 426 9.05 27.73 -24.15
N LEU A 427 8.27 27.23 -25.10
CA LEU A 427 7.59 25.95 -25.00
C LEU A 427 8.48 24.82 -25.51
N LEU A 428 9.17 24.15 -24.60
CA LEU A 428 10.04 23.03 -24.92
C LEU A 428 9.27 21.71 -24.82
N LEU A 429 9.38 20.84 -25.83
CA LEU A 429 8.80 19.50 -25.77
C LEU A 429 9.65 18.58 -24.88
N ILE A 430 9.04 18.00 -23.86
CA ILE A 430 9.67 16.95 -23.05
C ILE A 430 9.53 15.63 -23.81
N LYS A 431 10.62 15.17 -24.43
CA LYS A 431 10.67 13.89 -25.17
C LYS A 431 10.49 12.70 -24.22
N ALA A 432 9.25 12.32 -23.94
CA ALA A 432 8.93 11.11 -23.21
C ALA A 432 7.67 10.45 -23.80
N GLY A 433 7.88 9.50 -24.74
CA GLY A 433 6.87 8.49 -25.09
C GLY A 433 6.05 8.70 -26.36
N ILE A 434 6.41 9.63 -27.24
CA ILE A 434 5.97 9.52 -28.64
C ILE A 434 6.86 8.42 -29.23
N ASN A 435 6.26 7.27 -29.57
CA ASN A 435 6.94 6.29 -30.40
C ASN A 435 7.49 7.04 -31.61
N ASP A 436 8.81 7.05 -31.77
CA ASP A 436 9.54 7.50 -32.96
C ASP A 436 9.20 6.59 -34.16
N ASN A 437 7.91 6.47 -34.49
CA ASN A 437 7.53 6.14 -35.84
C ASN A 437 7.90 7.37 -36.65
N LYS A 438 9.09 7.30 -37.26
CA LYS A 438 9.68 8.21 -38.25
C LYS A 438 8.78 8.37 -39.48
N ASN A 439 7.56 8.85 -39.27
CA ASN A 439 6.83 9.56 -40.29
C ASN A 439 6.96 11.01 -39.87
N ASP A 440 7.82 11.72 -40.61
CA ASP A 440 8.07 13.16 -40.50
C ASP A 440 6.77 13.92 -40.84
N ASN A 441 5.76 13.78 -39.98
CA ASN A 441 4.50 14.46 -40.14
C ASN A 441 4.74 15.92 -39.77
N THR A 442 4.47 16.81 -40.72
CA THR A 442 4.58 18.27 -40.59
C THR A 442 3.82 18.85 -39.38
N ASP A 443 2.97 18.05 -38.74
CA ASP A 443 2.18 18.39 -37.56
C ASP A 443 2.84 18.16 -36.21
N ASP A 444 3.99 17.47 -36.14
CA ASP A 444 4.65 17.20 -34.85
C ASP A 444 5.46 18.38 -34.32
N LYS A 445 5.63 19.44 -35.12
CA LYS A 445 6.22 20.71 -34.67
C LYS A 445 5.25 21.57 -33.85
N TYR A 446 3.95 21.30 -33.90
CA TYR A 446 2.92 22.10 -33.23
C TYR A 446 2.57 21.54 -31.85
N VAL A 447 2.23 22.45 -30.93
CA VAL A 447 1.75 22.10 -29.60
C VAL A 447 0.33 21.53 -29.69
N LYS A 448 0.13 20.34 -29.12
CA LYS A 448 -1.15 19.62 -29.11
C LYS A 448 -1.67 19.51 -27.66
N PRO A 449 -2.86 20.05 -27.34
CA PRO A 449 -3.49 19.89 -26.01
C PRO A 449 -3.63 18.42 -25.61
N LEU A 450 -3.60 18.12 -24.31
CA LEU A 450 -3.66 16.78 -23.68
C LEU A 450 -2.52 15.81 -24.01
N ARG A 451 -1.86 15.96 -25.17
CA ARG A 451 -0.81 15.05 -25.66
C ARG A 451 0.59 15.56 -25.36
N SER A 452 0.81 16.86 -25.51
CA SER A 452 2.16 17.44 -25.42
C SER A 452 2.51 17.69 -23.95
N LYS A 453 3.56 17.03 -23.47
CA LYS A 453 4.21 17.39 -22.22
C LYS A 453 5.24 18.47 -22.50
N ILE A 454 4.97 19.67 -22.01
CA ILE A 454 5.76 20.87 -22.28
C ILE A 454 6.52 21.29 -21.02
N GLN A 455 7.68 21.87 -21.21
CA GLN A 455 8.41 22.64 -20.22
C GLN A 455 8.34 24.11 -20.63
N LEU A 456 8.04 24.97 -19.66
CA LEU A 456 8.08 26.42 -19.82
C LEU A 456 9.46 26.90 -19.37
N TYR A 457 10.27 27.39 -20.30
CA TYR A 457 11.63 27.86 -20.03
C TYR A 457 11.71 29.37 -20.21
N ASN A 458 12.15 30.09 -19.19
CA ASN A 458 12.31 31.53 -19.24
C ASN A 458 13.70 31.89 -19.76
N ASN A 459 13.75 32.59 -20.90
CA ASN A 459 15.03 33.00 -21.49
C ASN A 459 15.68 34.20 -20.78
N GLY A 460 14.89 35.08 -20.15
CA GLY A 460 15.40 36.22 -19.39
C GLY A 460 16.22 35.78 -18.19
N GLN A 461 15.66 34.84 -17.42
CA GLN A 461 16.27 34.33 -16.18
C GLN A 461 17.00 32.98 -16.35
N ARG A 462 16.98 32.38 -17.55
CA ARG A 462 17.61 31.09 -17.87
C ARG A 462 17.20 29.95 -16.92
N CYS A 463 15.91 29.86 -16.66
CA CYS A 463 15.35 28.92 -15.69
C CYS A 463 14.10 28.22 -16.25
N GLY A 464 13.82 27.02 -15.76
CA GLY A 464 12.60 26.28 -16.08
C GLY A 464 11.55 26.42 -14.99
N LEU A 465 10.29 26.64 -15.39
CA LEU A 465 9.15 26.64 -14.47
C LEU A 465 9.00 25.25 -13.84
N LEU A 466 8.92 25.21 -12.52
CA LEU A 466 8.90 23.99 -11.73
C LEU A 466 7.77 24.02 -10.70
N GLY A 467 7.06 22.90 -10.59
CA GLY A 467 6.11 22.63 -9.51
C GLY A 467 6.63 21.57 -8.55
N HIS A 468 6.27 21.66 -7.27
CA HIS A 468 6.62 20.65 -6.27
C HIS A 468 5.53 20.49 -5.20
N ASP A 469 5.73 19.52 -4.30
CA ASP A 469 4.73 19.18 -3.29
C ASP A 469 4.78 20.07 -2.02
N LEU A 470 5.62 21.12 -1.96
CA LEU A 470 5.59 22.04 -0.82
C LEU A 470 4.46 23.04 -0.98
N ARG A 471 3.82 23.38 0.14
CA ARG A 471 2.68 24.29 0.19
C ARG A 471 3.10 25.63 0.74
N LEU A 472 2.49 26.68 0.20
CA LEU A 472 2.57 28.03 0.72
C LEU A 472 1.93 28.13 2.12
N PRO A 473 2.28 29.14 2.92
CA PRO A 473 1.62 29.40 4.20
C PRO A 473 0.16 29.85 4.02
N GLU A 474 -0.49 30.19 5.13
CA GLU A 474 -1.91 30.61 5.15
C GLU A 474 -2.22 31.75 4.18
N TRP A 475 -1.31 32.72 4.03
CA TRP A 475 -1.47 33.85 3.09
C TRP A 475 -1.54 33.40 1.62
N GLY A 476 -0.92 32.27 1.27
CA GLY A 476 -0.93 31.67 -0.06
C GLY A 476 -1.95 30.53 -0.20
N ARG A 477 -3.02 30.55 0.61
CA ARG A 477 -4.15 29.58 0.58
C ARG A 477 -3.74 28.11 0.73
N PHE A 478 -2.56 27.82 1.27
CA PHE A 478 -1.98 26.47 1.34
C PHE A 478 -1.85 25.76 -0.02
N GLU A 479 -1.84 26.51 -1.12
CA GLU A 479 -1.60 25.97 -2.47
C GLU A 479 -0.14 25.58 -2.67
N GLN A 480 0.18 24.86 -3.75
CA GLN A 480 1.56 24.46 -3.96
C GLN A 480 2.41 25.61 -4.49
N GLU A 481 3.64 25.72 -4.01
CA GLU A 481 4.61 26.69 -4.50
C GLU A 481 5.01 26.36 -5.95
N VAL A 482 5.13 27.42 -6.76
CA VAL A 482 5.68 27.40 -8.11
C VAL A 482 6.92 28.30 -8.11
N LEU A 483 8.00 27.81 -8.69
CA LEU A 483 9.25 28.54 -8.79
C LEU A 483 9.90 28.31 -10.15
N CYS A 484 10.95 29.06 -10.45
CA CYS A 484 11.78 28.87 -11.63
C CYS A 484 13.19 28.48 -11.19
N MET A 485 13.74 27.41 -11.76
CA MET A 485 15.04 26.88 -11.34
C MET A 485 15.97 26.78 -12.54
N GLU A 486 17.24 27.16 -12.39
CA GLU A 486 18.22 27.15 -13.48
C GLU A 486 18.49 25.74 -14.03
N SER A 487 18.61 24.75 -13.14
CA SER A 487 18.88 23.34 -13.48
C SER A 487 17.83 22.40 -12.89
N PRO A 488 16.60 22.40 -13.43
CA PRO A 488 15.50 21.68 -12.83
C PRO A 488 15.48 20.20 -13.17
N VAL A 489 14.90 19.41 -12.28
CA VAL A 489 14.61 17.99 -12.52
C VAL A 489 13.44 17.87 -13.50
N ILE A 490 13.70 17.38 -14.72
CA ILE A 490 12.77 17.36 -15.87
C ILE A 490 11.34 16.90 -15.53
N PRO A 491 11.10 15.81 -14.77
CA PRO A 491 9.75 15.43 -14.35
C PRO A 491 8.94 16.53 -13.66
N ARG A 492 9.57 17.42 -12.89
CA ARG A 492 8.93 18.49 -12.11
C ARG A 492 8.73 19.79 -12.90
N THR A 493 9.19 19.84 -14.14
CA THR A 493 8.92 20.96 -15.05
C THR A 493 7.89 20.59 -16.11
N ALA A 494 7.30 19.39 -16.01
CA ALA A 494 6.40 18.86 -17.01
C ALA A 494 4.98 19.37 -16.80
N PHE A 495 4.54 20.27 -17.68
CA PHE A 495 3.16 20.74 -17.75
C PHE A 495 2.44 20.12 -18.95
N VAL A 496 1.13 19.95 -18.82
CA VAL A 496 0.23 19.52 -19.89
C VAL A 496 -0.87 20.55 -20.00
N ILE A 497 -1.22 20.93 -21.22
CA ILE A 497 -2.40 21.76 -21.48
C ILE A 497 -3.63 20.87 -21.31
N ASP A 498 -4.36 21.06 -20.22
CA ASP A 498 -5.50 20.21 -19.83
C ASP A 498 -6.77 20.59 -20.61
N SER A 499 -6.94 21.88 -20.92
CA SER A 499 -7.99 22.38 -21.80
C SER A 499 -7.47 23.54 -22.65
N ALA A 500 -7.96 23.63 -23.89
CA ALA A 500 -7.73 24.74 -24.78
C ALA A 500 -9.05 25.17 -25.45
N GLN A 501 -9.43 26.43 -25.25
CA GLN A 501 -10.56 27.05 -25.90
C GLN A 501 -10.07 27.95 -27.04
N SER A 502 -10.78 27.90 -28.16
CA SER A 502 -10.50 28.72 -29.34
C SER A 502 -10.70 30.21 -29.04
N PRO A 503 -9.88 31.13 -29.60
CA PRO A 503 -10.14 32.57 -29.54
C PRO A 503 -11.30 33.03 -30.44
N VAL A 504 -11.79 32.15 -31.32
CA VAL A 504 -12.77 32.46 -32.38
C VAL A 504 -13.89 31.44 -32.41
N ASP A 505 -15.08 31.87 -32.84
CA ASP A 505 -16.32 31.08 -32.77
C ASP A 505 -16.57 30.14 -33.96
N PHE A 506 -15.76 30.21 -35.03
CA PHE A 506 -15.90 29.31 -36.17
C PHE A 506 -15.32 27.91 -35.90
N GLN A 507 -15.78 26.92 -36.68
CA GLN A 507 -15.37 25.52 -36.50
C GLN A 507 -13.88 25.34 -36.80
N ILE A 508 -13.12 24.89 -35.80
CA ILE A 508 -11.72 24.48 -35.92
C ILE A 508 -11.68 22.94 -35.92
N PRO A 509 -10.68 22.29 -36.57
CA PRO A 509 -10.46 20.87 -36.41
C PRO A 509 -10.26 20.49 -34.94
N VAL A 510 -11.22 19.74 -34.39
CA VAL A 510 -11.20 19.18 -33.04
C VAL A 510 -10.87 17.69 -33.11
N VAL A 511 -10.16 17.19 -32.10
CA VAL A 511 -9.78 15.80 -31.96
C VAL A 511 -10.40 15.24 -30.67
N GLU A 512 -11.02 14.06 -30.81
CA GLU A 512 -11.51 13.26 -29.69
C GLU A 512 -10.33 12.55 -29.01
N HIS A 513 -10.05 12.93 -27.76
CA HIS A 513 -9.06 12.27 -26.92
C HIS A 513 -9.74 11.31 -25.96
N TYR A 514 -9.37 10.03 -26.03
CA TYR A 514 -9.84 9.00 -25.12
C TYR A 514 -8.68 8.10 -24.72
N MET A 515 -8.43 7.95 -23.41
CA MET A 515 -7.36 7.10 -22.86
C MET A 515 -5.94 7.48 -23.33
N GLY A 516 -5.73 8.70 -23.83
CA GLY A 516 -4.45 9.09 -24.44
C GLY A 516 -4.27 8.63 -25.89
N GLU A 517 -5.28 7.98 -26.48
CA GLU A 517 -5.37 7.70 -27.91
C GLU A 517 -6.30 8.70 -28.62
N ILE A 518 -6.07 8.86 -29.93
CA ILE A 518 -6.85 9.71 -30.82
C ILE A 518 -7.75 8.80 -31.65
N TYR A 519 -9.05 9.06 -31.61
CA TYR A 519 -10.00 8.41 -32.50
C TYR A 519 -10.50 9.41 -33.54
N SER A 520 -10.50 9.02 -34.81
CA SER A 520 -11.29 9.71 -35.83
C SER A 520 -12.75 9.37 -35.58
N SER A 521 -13.60 10.38 -35.42
CA SER A 521 -15.04 10.29 -35.16
C SER A 521 -15.69 9.12 -35.93
N GLY A 522 -16.05 8.01 -35.26
CA GLY A 522 -16.70 6.89 -35.94
C GLY A 522 -16.82 5.56 -35.19
N GLU A 523 -15.76 5.07 -34.55
CA GLU A 523 -15.77 3.74 -33.90
C GLU A 523 -15.05 3.79 -32.54
N ILE A 524 -15.80 3.95 -31.46
CA ILE A 524 -15.30 3.75 -30.10
C ILE A 524 -15.70 2.33 -29.69
N ASP A 525 -14.81 1.38 -29.90
CA ASP A 525 -14.86 0.13 -29.16
C ASP A 525 -14.55 0.44 -27.70
N ARG A 526 -15.59 0.50 -26.86
CA ARG A 526 -15.47 0.73 -25.40
C ARG A 526 -14.79 -0.43 -24.65
N THR A 527 -14.25 -1.40 -25.39
CA THR A 527 -13.50 -2.54 -24.85
C THR A 527 -12.08 -2.09 -24.55
N LEU A 528 -11.80 -1.83 -23.27
CA LEU A 528 -10.45 -1.52 -22.79
C LEU A 528 -9.45 -2.58 -23.24
N SER A 529 -8.39 -2.16 -23.92
CA SER A 529 -7.26 -3.04 -24.20
C SER A 529 -6.50 -3.36 -22.90
N CYS A 530 -5.76 -4.47 -22.89
CA CYS A 530 -4.98 -4.87 -21.71
C CYS A 530 -3.91 -3.82 -21.33
N THR A 531 -3.33 -3.15 -22.32
CA THR A 531 -2.34 -2.08 -22.14
C THR A 531 -2.96 -0.86 -21.48
N GLN A 532 -4.11 -0.39 -21.97
CA GLN A 532 -4.84 0.74 -21.39
C GLN A 532 -5.24 0.45 -19.95
N LEU A 533 -5.73 -0.76 -19.66
CA LEU A 533 -6.08 -1.11 -18.29
C LEU A 533 -4.85 -1.16 -17.37
N PHE A 534 -3.71 -1.68 -17.84
CA PHE A 534 -2.48 -1.64 -17.06
C PHE A 534 -2.00 -0.21 -16.79
N GLN A 535 -2.24 0.71 -17.72
CA GLN A 535 -1.93 2.12 -17.57
C GLN A 535 -2.83 2.79 -16.51
N LEU A 536 -4.14 2.52 -16.54
CA LEU A 536 -5.09 2.95 -15.51
C LEU A 536 -4.75 2.36 -14.13
N LEU A 537 -4.41 1.07 -14.08
CA LEU A 537 -3.97 0.37 -12.87
C LEU A 537 -2.76 1.07 -12.24
N LYS A 538 -1.71 1.28 -13.05
CA LYS A 538 -0.47 1.92 -12.62
C LYS A 538 -0.73 3.32 -12.09
N GLU A 539 -1.53 4.10 -12.81
CA GLU A 539 -1.89 5.45 -12.38
C GLU A 539 -2.68 5.42 -11.07
N TYR A 540 -3.72 4.58 -10.98
CA TYR A 540 -4.57 4.50 -9.79
C TYR A 540 -3.77 4.11 -8.55
N ILE A 541 -2.91 3.09 -8.62
CA ILE A 541 -2.07 2.67 -7.49
C ILE A 541 -1.09 3.78 -7.08
N SER A 542 -0.46 4.46 -8.05
CA SER A 542 0.44 5.59 -7.80
C SER A 542 -0.28 6.73 -7.06
N LYS A 543 -1.46 7.12 -7.56
CA LYS A 543 -2.30 8.17 -6.96
C LYS A 543 -2.88 7.74 -5.61
N GLN A 544 -3.22 6.47 -5.43
CA GLN A 544 -3.66 5.89 -4.16
C GLN A 544 -2.57 6.02 -3.08
N TYR A 545 -1.33 5.66 -3.40
CA TYR A 545 -0.20 5.82 -2.48
C TYR A 545 0.03 7.30 -2.12
N LYS A 546 0.03 8.18 -3.14
CA LYS A 546 0.27 9.62 -2.93
C LYS A 546 -0.89 10.33 -2.22
N TYR A 547 -2.13 9.89 -2.43
CA TYR A 547 -3.34 10.44 -1.78
C TYR A 547 -3.28 10.31 -0.26
N ASN A 548 -2.82 9.16 0.24
CA ASN A 548 -2.78 8.91 1.67
C ASN A 548 -1.87 9.91 2.40
N TYR A 549 -0.61 10.01 1.96
CA TYR A 549 0.36 10.86 2.63
C TYR A 549 0.15 12.36 2.35
N TYR A 550 -0.26 12.72 1.13
CA TYR A 550 -0.30 14.11 0.71
C TYR A 550 -1.63 14.80 1.05
N ILE A 551 -2.75 14.11 0.90
CA ILE A 551 -4.09 14.72 1.07
C ILE A 551 -4.66 14.41 2.45
N LYS A 552 -4.81 13.12 2.79
CA LYS A 552 -5.45 12.71 4.06
C LYS A 552 -4.62 13.17 5.25
N TYR A 553 -3.31 12.93 5.20
CA TYR A 553 -2.40 13.25 6.30
C TYR A 553 -1.47 14.44 6.03
N GLY A 554 -1.43 14.97 4.81
CA GLY A 554 -0.54 16.09 4.48
C GLY A 554 -1.10 17.48 4.84
N LYS A 555 -2.41 17.61 5.10
CA LYS A 555 -3.00 18.85 5.65
C LYS A 555 -2.62 19.05 7.12
N ASN A 556 -2.58 17.96 7.87
CA ASN A 556 -2.01 17.95 9.19
C ASN A 556 -0.53 17.59 9.03
N LYS A 557 0.34 18.58 8.77
CA LYS A 557 1.62 18.55 9.49
C LYS A 557 1.26 18.68 10.98
N VAL A 558 0.71 17.59 11.52
CA VAL A 558 0.83 17.20 12.89
C VAL A 558 2.26 17.56 13.22
N THR A 559 2.42 18.53 14.12
CA THR A 559 3.71 19.03 14.55
C THR A 559 4.60 17.81 14.71
N PHE A 560 5.83 17.86 14.19
CA PHE A 560 6.81 16.78 14.29
C PHE A 560 6.88 16.19 15.72
N GLU A 561 6.43 16.95 16.72
CA GLU A 561 6.16 16.59 18.11
C GLU A 561 5.08 15.50 18.36
N ASP A 562 3.86 15.50 17.76
CA ASP A 562 2.88 14.42 18.04
C ASP A 562 3.20 13.10 17.32
N ALA A 563 4.14 13.13 16.37
CA ALA A 563 4.71 11.97 15.69
C ALA A 563 5.68 11.19 16.60
N PHE A 564 6.35 11.89 17.53
CA PHE A 564 7.21 11.30 18.55
C PHE A 564 6.49 11.05 19.88
N ALA A 565 5.16 11.20 19.92
CA ALA A 565 4.38 10.82 21.09
C ALA A 565 4.66 9.36 21.45
N VAL A 566 5.47 9.17 22.50
CA VAL A 566 5.96 7.87 22.99
C VAL A 566 4.78 6.91 23.25
N GLU A 567 3.62 7.45 23.60
CA GLU A 567 2.36 6.75 23.86
C GLU A 567 1.75 6.03 22.64
N LYS A 568 2.12 6.43 21.41
CA LYS A 568 1.67 5.78 20.17
C LYS A 568 2.59 4.63 19.76
N TRP A 569 3.79 4.55 20.32
CA TRP A 569 4.74 3.50 19.95
C TRP A 569 4.23 2.13 20.41
N PRO A 570 4.39 1.08 19.58
CA PRO A 570 3.90 -0.26 19.89
C PRO A 570 4.53 -0.88 21.15
N ILE A 571 5.65 -0.33 21.62
CA ILE A 571 6.34 -0.80 22.84
C ILE A 571 5.67 -0.23 24.10
N THR A 572 4.83 0.80 23.98
CA THR A 572 4.08 1.38 25.11
C THR A 572 2.65 0.84 25.14
N LEU A 573 2.40 -0.06 26.10
CA LEU A 573 1.05 -0.58 26.31
C LEU A 573 0.18 0.47 26.98
N ASP A 574 -1.10 0.46 26.62
CA ASP A 574 -2.11 1.31 27.24
C ASP A 574 -2.16 1.06 28.76
N VAL A 575 -2.28 2.14 29.54
CA VAL A 575 -2.26 2.08 31.02
C VAL A 575 -3.37 1.16 31.53
N LYS A 576 -4.50 1.13 30.82
CA LYS A 576 -5.72 0.35 31.10
C LYS A 576 -5.60 -1.15 30.83
N SER A 577 -4.54 -1.60 30.15
CA SER A 577 -4.35 -3.05 29.91
C SER A 577 -4.07 -3.79 31.22
N PRO A 578 -4.65 -4.99 31.42
CA PRO A 578 -4.47 -5.73 32.66
C PRO A 578 -2.99 -6.13 32.83
N GLY A 579 -2.50 -6.14 34.07
CA GLY A 579 -1.06 -6.36 34.35
C GLY A 579 -0.52 -7.65 33.75
N TRP A 580 -1.30 -8.73 33.78
CA TRP A 580 -0.92 -10.02 33.20
C TRP A 580 -0.74 -9.96 31.66
N PHE A 581 -1.48 -9.10 30.96
CA PHE A 581 -1.31 -8.89 29.52
C PHE A 581 0.01 -8.16 29.24
N LYS A 582 0.38 -7.19 30.09
CA LYS A 582 1.70 -6.52 30.00
C LYS A 582 2.84 -7.51 30.17
N PHE A 583 2.72 -8.46 31.10
CA PHE A 583 3.70 -9.53 31.27
C PHE A 583 3.80 -10.43 30.04
N ALA A 584 2.68 -10.81 29.42
CA ALA A 584 2.70 -11.60 28.19
C ALA A 584 3.39 -10.84 27.04
N TRP A 585 3.06 -9.56 26.86
CA TRP A 585 3.63 -8.72 25.81
C TRP A 585 5.14 -8.47 25.95
N TYR A 586 5.61 -8.07 27.13
CA TYR A 586 7.05 -7.90 27.34
C TYR A 586 7.77 -9.25 27.42
N GLY A 587 7.08 -10.28 27.92
CA GLY A 587 7.58 -11.66 27.94
C GLY A 587 7.81 -12.21 26.54
N SER A 588 6.96 -11.89 25.57
CA SER A 588 7.11 -12.36 24.19
C SER A 588 8.34 -11.76 23.51
N LEU A 589 8.59 -10.47 23.71
CA LEU A 589 9.82 -9.80 23.28
C LEU A 589 11.05 -10.36 23.98
N LEU A 590 10.97 -10.56 25.30
CA LEU A 590 12.05 -11.13 26.09
C LEU A 590 12.41 -12.54 25.61
N SER A 591 11.42 -13.38 25.27
CA SER A 591 11.64 -14.73 24.74
C SER A 591 12.45 -14.70 23.44
N MET A 592 12.15 -13.77 22.53
CA MET A 592 12.92 -13.61 21.30
C MET A 592 14.35 -13.16 21.57
N LEU A 593 14.55 -12.22 22.50
CA LEU A 593 15.89 -11.76 22.90
C LEU A 593 16.71 -12.89 23.54
N ILE A 594 16.10 -13.71 24.39
CA ILE A 594 16.73 -14.89 24.98
C ILE A 594 17.14 -15.87 23.87
N PHE A 595 16.25 -16.17 22.93
CA PHE A 595 16.57 -17.05 21.81
C PHE A 595 17.76 -16.51 20.99
N LEU A 596 17.72 -15.23 20.61
CA LEU A 596 18.81 -14.58 19.88
C LEU A 596 20.13 -14.61 20.66
N SER A 597 20.09 -14.40 21.97
CA SER A 597 21.26 -14.49 22.85
C SER A 597 21.83 -15.90 22.88
N VAL A 598 20.97 -16.92 22.95
CA VAL A 598 21.38 -18.33 22.88
C VAL A 598 22.02 -18.65 21.53
N GLN A 599 21.44 -18.19 20.42
CA GLN A 599 22.02 -18.41 19.09
C GLN A 599 23.34 -17.66 18.90
N CYS A 600 23.43 -16.40 19.37
CA CYS A 600 24.66 -15.62 19.35
C CYS A 600 25.77 -16.34 20.12
N ASN A 601 25.47 -16.81 21.33
CA ASN A 601 26.43 -17.59 22.13
C ASN A 601 26.88 -18.86 21.40
N ARG A 602 25.97 -19.56 20.71
CA ARG A 602 26.30 -20.75 19.92
C ARG A 602 27.18 -20.42 18.72
N VAL A 603 26.91 -19.33 18.01
CA VAL A 603 27.75 -18.88 16.88
C VAL A 603 29.15 -18.50 17.37
N MET A 604 29.25 -17.79 18.50
CA MET A 604 30.53 -17.40 19.09
C MET A 604 31.37 -18.60 19.56
N HIS A 605 30.73 -19.67 20.05
CA HIS A 605 31.39 -20.90 20.47
C HIS A 605 31.36 -21.99 19.38
N TRP A 606 30.93 -21.65 18.16
CA TRP A 606 30.83 -22.63 17.09
C TRP A 606 32.23 -23.01 16.61
N ASN A 607 32.63 -24.26 16.90
CA ASN A 607 33.85 -24.82 16.37
C ASN A 607 33.54 -25.60 15.08
N PRO A 608 33.94 -25.11 13.89
CA PRO A 608 33.70 -25.80 12.62
C PRO A 608 34.46 -27.13 12.51
N TRP A 609 35.44 -27.37 13.38
CA TRP A 609 36.30 -28.55 13.40
C TRP A 609 35.92 -29.59 14.45
N SER A 610 34.85 -29.35 15.23
CA SER A 610 34.37 -30.35 16.18
C SER A 610 33.74 -31.55 15.46
N ALA A 611 33.88 -32.74 16.03
CA ALA A 611 33.17 -33.91 15.54
C ALA A 611 31.65 -33.64 15.63
N ALA A 612 30.92 -33.99 14.56
CA ALA A 612 29.48 -33.75 14.48
C ALA A 612 28.77 -34.29 15.73
N GLU A 613 27.83 -33.52 16.29
CA GLU A 613 27.11 -33.89 17.51
C GLU A 613 26.54 -35.32 17.42
N PRO A 614 26.77 -36.17 18.44
CA PRO A 614 26.41 -37.58 18.39
C PRO A 614 24.90 -37.80 18.38
N THR A 615 24.10 -36.87 18.92
CA THR A 615 22.66 -37.01 19.09
C THR A 615 21.89 -35.92 18.36
N PHE A 616 21.01 -36.31 17.43
CA PHE A 616 20.05 -35.40 16.80
C PHE A 616 18.75 -35.35 17.63
N SER A 617 18.33 -34.14 18.03
CA SER A 617 17.03 -33.92 18.67
C SER A 617 16.07 -33.27 17.68
N ALA A 618 15.03 -34.00 17.28
CA ALA A 618 14.00 -33.50 16.37
C ALA A 618 13.24 -32.29 16.95
N ASN A 619 12.89 -32.34 18.24
CA ASN A 619 12.18 -31.25 18.92
C ASN A 619 13.01 -29.96 18.91
N TRP A 620 14.34 -30.08 19.08
CA TRP A 620 15.22 -28.91 19.07
C TRP A 620 15.36 -28.30 17.66
N ASP A 621 15.45 -29.12 16.61
CA ASP A 621 15.52 -28.61 15.23
C ASP A 621 14.22 -27.91 14.81
N ILE A 622 13.06 -28.48 15.19
CA ILE A 622 11.74 -27.86 14.99
C ILE A 622 11.66 -26.51 15.68
N TYR A 623 12.05 -26.47 16.96
CA TYR A 623 12.10 -25.24 17.74
C TYR A 623 12.96 -24.17 17.10
N ASN A 624 14.20 -24.54 16.73
CA ASN A 624 15.18 -23.64 16.19
C ASN A 624 14.70 -23.05 14.86
N GLU A 625 14.22 -23.89 13.95
CA GLU A 625 13.67 -23.45 12.67
C GLU A 625 12.44 -22.54 12.86
N PHE A 626 11.53 -22.92 13.75
CA PHE A 626 10.31 -22.15 13.98
C PHE A 626 10.61 -20.78 14.60
N CYS A 627 11.48 -20.71 15.60
CA CYS A 627 11.87 -19.45 16.22
C CYS A 627 12.60 -18.52 15.26
N TRP A 628 13.45 -19.05 14.37
CA TRP A 628 14.04 -18.24 13.29
C TRP A 628 12.98 -17.67 12.35
N LYS A 629 11.96 -18.47 11.96
CA LYS A 629 10.83 -17.97 11.17
C LYS A 629 10.07 -16.87 11.91
N CYS A 630 9.79 -17.03 13.20
CA CYS A 630 9.16 -15.99 14.02
C CYS A 630 9.99 -14.70 14.08
N ILE A 631 11.32 -14.79 14.23
CA ILE A 631 12.20 -13.62 14.26
C ILE A 631 12.22 -12.88 12.93
N ILE A 632 12.36 -13.61 11.82
CA ILE A 632 12.31 -13.02 10.48
C ILE A 632 10.94 -12.37 10.24
N GLY A 633 9.85 -13.05 10.60
CA GLY A 633 8.50 -12.53 10.51
C GLY A 633 8.30 -11.25 11.32
N TRP A 634 8.76 -11.23 12.57
CA TRP A 634 8.70 -10.07 13.45
C TRP A 634 9.50 -8.89 12.89
N LEU A 635 10.74 -9.11 12.44
CA LEU A 635 11.60 -8.06 11.88
C LEU A 635 10.99 -7.44 10.63
N LEU A 636 10.46 -8.26 9.71
CA LEU A 636 9.82 -7.77 8.50
C LEU A 636 8.60 -6.90 8.79
N HIS A 637 7.73 -7.30 9.72
CA HIS A 637 6.51 -6.55 10.04
C HIS A 637 6.79 -5.35 10.96
N PHE A 638 7.85 -5.41 11.77
CA PHE A 638 8.32 -4.28 12.57
C PHE A 638 9.03 -3.21 11.73
N TYR A 639 9.63 -3.59 10.60
CA TYR A 639 10.36 -2.69 9.70
C TYR A 639 9.53 -1.46 9.27
N VAL A 640 8.21 -1.63 9.11
CA VAL A 640 7.28 -0.52 8.78
C VAL A 640 7.43 0.64 9.75
N PHE A 641 7.56 0.36 11.05
CA PHE A 641 7.66 1.38 12.09
C PHE A 641 8.99 2.15 12.06
N THR A 642 10.02 1.61 11.40
CA THR A 642 11.35 2.24 11.33
C THR A 642 11.55 3.10 10.08
N MET A 643 10.87 2.78 8.99
CA MET A 643 11.15 3.37 7.66
C MET A 643 9.92 4.05 7.03
N SER A 644 8.74 4.00 7.66
CA SER A 644 7.59 4.72 7.12
C SER A 644 7.74 6.23 7.33
N PRO A 645 7.68 7.06 6.27
CA PRO A 645 7.61 8.52 6.41
C PRO A 645 6.24 9.00 6.93
N HIS A 646 5.30 8.08 7.15
CA HIS A 646 3.95 8.37 7.63
C HIS A 646 3.89 8.29 9.15
N PHE A 647 3.26 9.29 9.78
CA PHE A 647 3.18 9.41 11.24
C PHE A 647 1.96 8.73 11.87
N ASN A 648 1.19 7.93 11.11
CA ASN A 648 0.01 7.21 11.60
C ASN A 648 0.33 5.76 11.98
N LEU A 649 1.33 5.59 12.82
CA LEU A 649 1.71 4.30 13.36
C LEU A 649 0.79 3.99 14.54
N GLU A 650 -0.34 3.36 14.26
CA GLU A 650 -1.25 2.87 15.29
C GLU A 650 -0.80 1.52 15.86
N LYS A 651 -1.15 1.26 17.14
CA LYS A 651 -0.82 0.01 17.84
C LYS A 651 -1.36 -1.24 17.12
N LYS A 652 -2.47 -1.11 16.36
CA LYS A 652 -3.07 -2.21 15.60
C LYS A 652 -2.17 -2.72 14.46
N LEU A 653 -1.30 -1.87 13.90
CA LEU A 653 -0.33 -2.27 12.86
C LEU A 653 0.78 -3.18 13.42
N TYR A 654 0.96 -3.22 14.74
CA TYR A 654 1.95 -4.10 15.38
C TYR A 654 1.42 -5.52 15.60
N PHE A 655 0.13 -5.79 15.32
CA PHE A 655 -0.46 -7.11 15.55
C PHE A 655 0.34 -8.25 14.91
N GLN A 656 0.74 -8.13 13.64
CA GLN A 656 1.48 -9.19 12.94
C GLN A 656 2.82 -9.49 13.64
N SER A 657 3.56 -8.43 14.01
CA SER A 657 4.80 -8.57 14.79
C SER A 657 4.51 -9.21 16.15
N PHE A 658 3.51 -8.72 16.88
CA PHE A 658 3.11 -9.28 18.16
C PHE A 658 2.81 -10.78 18.06
N VAL A 659 2.03 -11.22 17.07
CA VAL A 659 1.71 -12.63 16.85
C VAL A 659 2.98 -13.47 16.67
N PHE A 660 3.97 -13.02 15.89
CA PHE A 660 5.23 -13.76 15.74
C PHE A 660 6.00 -13.88 17.06
N SER A 661 6.06 -12.80 17.86
CA SER A 661 6.71 -12.82 19.17
C SER A 661 5.99 -13.77 20.14
N GLU A 662 4.67 -13.74 20.15
CA GLU A 662 3.83 -14.58 21.01
C GLU A 662 3.97 -16.06 20.63
N LEU A 663 3.96 -16.38 19.34
CA LEU A 663 4.20 -17.74 18.85
C LEU A 663 5.58 -18.28 19.30
N CYS A 664 6.62 -17.43 19.27
CA CYS A 664 7.96 -17.80 19.74
C CYS A 664 7.98 -18.08 21.26
N LEU A 665 7.27 -17.27 22.06
CA LEU A 665 7.12 -17.46 23.49
C LEU A 665 6.41 -18.78 23.81
N LEU A 666 5.26 -19.03 23.18
CA LEU A 666 4.45 -20.22 23.44
C LEU A 666 5.20 -21.50 23.11
N GLU A 667 5.96 -21.54 22.01
CA GLU A 667 6.78 -22.70 21.68
C GLU A 667 7.94 -22.87 22.66
N SER A 668 8.59 -21.77 23.09
CA SER A 668 9.64 -21.82 24.11
C SER A 668 9.12 -22.37 25.43
N LEU A 669 7.92 -21.96 25.85
CA LEU A 669 7.23 -22.48 27.03
C LEU A 669 6.86 -23.96 26.86
N ASN A 670 6.49 -24.40 25.66
CA ASN A 670 6.17 -25.80 25.38
C ASN A 670 7.37 -26.71 25.59
N ILE A 671 8.54 -26.32 25.12
CA ILE A 671 9.77 -27.11 25.30
C ILE A 671 10.23 -27.12 26.75
N LEU A 672 10.11 -25.99 27.45
CA LEU A 672 10.35 -25.93 28.89
C LEU A 672 9.40 -26.86 29.66
N ALA A 673 8.13 -26.91 29.27
CA ALA A 673 7.13 -27.80 29.86
C ALA A 673 7.45 -29.28 29.63
N GLU A 674 7.91 -29.64 28.42
CA GLU A 674 8.32 -31.01 28.10
C GLU A 674 9.55 -31.44 28.90
N ARG A 675 10.54 -30.55 29.05
CA ARG A 675 11.80 -30.85 29.74
C ARG A 675 11.67 -30.86 31.27
N HIS A 676 10.83 -29.99 31.83
CA HIS A 676 10.70 -29.80 33.28
C HIS A 676 9.22 -29.74 33.71
N ARG A 677 8.50 -30.86 33.56
CA ARG A 677 7.06 -30.96 33.89
C ARG A 677 6.69 -30.44 35.28
N THR A 678 7.47 -30.77 36.31
CA THR A 678 7.21 -30.35 37.70
C THR A 678 7.34 -28.84 37.89
N LEU A 679 8.43 -28.24 37.39
CA LEU A 679 8.64 -26.79 37.42
C LEU A 679 7.56 -26.05 36.62
N PHE A 680 7.13 -26.61 35.48
CA PHE A 680 6.07 -26.02 34.67
C PHE A 680 4.71 -26.01 35.39
N TYR A 681 4.32 -27.11 36.05
CA TYR A 681 3.11 -27.13 36.87
C TYR A 681 3.18 -26.16 38.05
N ILE A 682 4.35 -26.02 38.69
CA ILE A 682 4.58 -25.05 39.76
C ILE A 682 4.47 -23.61 39.22
N MET A 683 5.04 -23.32 38.05
CA MET A 683 4.92 -22.01 37.39
C MET A 683 3.47 -21.68 37.05
N ILE A 684 2.73 -22.62 36.45
CA ILE A 684 1.29 -22.44 36.16
C ILE A 684 0.52 -22.20 37.46
N LEU A 685 0.74 -23.00 38.50
CA LEU A 685 0.08 -22.83 39.79
C LEU A 685 0.43 -21.47 40.43
N SER A 686 1.68 -21.02 40.33
CA SER A 686 2.11 -19.70 40.81
C SER A 686 1.49 -18.55 40.00
N SER A 687 1.30 -18.73 38.69
CA SER A 687 0.69 -17.72 37.82
C SER A 687 -0.82 -17.62 38.05
N ILE A 688 -1.52 -18.75 38.19
CA ILE A 688 -2.94 -18.79 38.55
C ILE A 688 -3.16 -18.18 39.93
N THR A 689 -2.34 -18.53 40.92
CA THR A 689 -2.45 -17.95 42.27
C THR A 689 -2.14 -16.45 42.27
N SER A 690 -1.17 -15.99 41.49
CA SER A 690 -0.86 -14.56 41.33
C SER A 690 -1.99 -13.80 40.63
N ILE A 691 -2.62 -14.37 39.60
CA ILE A 691 -3.77 -13.78 38.91
C ILE A 691 -4.99 -13.71 39.85
N VAL A 692 -5.24 -14.77 40.62
CA VAL A 692 -6.32 -14.79 41.63
C VAL A 692 -6.07 -13.79 42.75
N LEU A 693 -4.81 -13.59 43.16
CA LEU A 693 -4.40 -12.59 44.15
C LEU A 693 -4.46 -11.15 43.62
N LEU A 694 -4.30 -10.94 42.30
CA LEU A 694 -4.43 -9.64 41.64
C LEU A 694 -5.88 -9.24 41.34
N TYR A 695 -6.81 -10.21 41.36
CA TYR A 695 -8.26 -9.99 41.16
C TYR A 695 -9.03 -9.88 42.49
N LYS A 696 -8.37 -10.05 43.64
CA LYS A 696 -8.83 -9.60 44.96
C LYS A 696 -8.24 -8.23 45.26
#